data_AF-A0AAW0I9Y0-F1
#
_entry.id   AF-A0AAW0I9Y0-F1
#
_cell.length_a   1.000
_cell.length_b   1.000
_cell.length_c   1.000
_cell.angle_alpha   90.00
_cell.angle_beta   90.00
_cell.angle_gamma   90.00
#
_symmetry.space_group_name_H-M   'P 1'
#
loop_
_entity.id
_entity.type
_entity.pdbx_description
1 polymer ?
#
loop_
_entity_poly.entity_id
_entity_poly.type
_entity_poly.pdbx_seq_one_letter_code
_entity_poly.pdbx_strand_id
1 'polypeptide(L)'
;MRPLLLLAPLAWLLLAHAKDDAKLEDNLLVLTVATKETEGFRRFKRSAQFFNYKIQALGLGEDWSVDSGPSAGGGQKVRLLKKALEKHADKEDLVILFTDSYDVVFASGPRELLKKFQQAKSRVVFSAEELIYPDRRLEAKYPVVSDGKRFLGSGGFIGYAPNLSKLVAEWEGQDSDQLFYTKIFLDPEKRPRPSFLQEQINISLDHRCRIFQNLDGALDEVVLKFEMGHVRARNLAYDTLPVVIHGNGPTKLQLNYLGNYIPRFWTFETGCTVCDEGLRSLKGIRDEALPTVLVGVFIEQPTPFLSLFFLRLLRLRYPQKQIRLFIHNHEQHHKLEVERFLAEHGSEYQSVKLVGPEMRMANADARNMGADLCRQDQTCTYYFSVDADVALTEPDTLRLLIEQNKNVLAPLMTRHGRLWSNFWGALSADGYYARSEDYVDIVQGRRVGVWNVPYISNVYLIKGSALRAELKHADLFHYSKLDADMSFCANVRQQEVFMFLTNRHTFGHLLSLDNYQTTHLHNDLWEVFSNPEDWKEKYIHENYTKALAGKLVETPCPDVYWFPIFTEAACDELVEEMEHYGQWSLGDNKDNRIQGGYENVPTIDIHMNQITFEREWHKFLVEYIAPMTEKLYPGYYTRVGKSNISTSFGEVFLAPALSQAQFDLAFVVRYKPDEQPSLMPHHDASTFTVNIALNRVGEDYEGGGCRFLRYNCSVRAPRKGWALMHPGRLTHYHEGLPTTKGTRYIAVSFVDP
;
A
#
# COMPACT_ATOMS: atom_id res chain seq x y z
N MET A 1 -29.82 -11.76 -61.75
CA MET A 1 -28.70 -10.80 -61.55
C MET A 1 -29.27 -9.43 -61.18
N ARG A 2 -29.63 -9.18 -59.91
CA ARG A 2 -30.15 -7.88 -59.46
C ARG A 2 -29.94 -7.51 -57.95
N PRO A 3 -28.99 -8.10 -57.19
CA PRO A 3 -28.63 -7.52 -55.88
C PRO A 3 -27.24 -6.84 -55.81
N LEU A 4 -26.41 -6.89 -56.86
CA LEU A 4 -25.05 -6.30 -56.81
C LEU A 4 -24.95 -4.79 -57.09
N LEU A 5 -26.00 -4.15 -57.62
CA LEU A 5 -25.96 -2.72 -58.00
C LEU A 5 -26.32 -1.75 -56.87
N LEU A 6 -26.75 -2.23 -55.70
CA LEU A 6 -27.09 -1.40 -54.52
C LEU A 6 -25.95 -1.28 -53.50
N LEU A 7 -24.91 -2.13 -53.59
CA LEU A 7 -23.76 -2.12 -52.67
C LEU A 7 -22.68 -1.09 -53.06
N ALA A 8 -22.52 -0.83 -54.35
CA ALA A 8 -21.55 0.14 -54.86
C ALA A 8 -21.82 1.59 -54.43
N PRO A 9 -23.05 2.14 -54.53
CA PRO A 9 -23.33 3.50 -54.06
C PRO A 9 -23.25 3.62 -52.53
N LEU A 10 -23.60 2.56 -51.78
CA LEU A 10 -23.48 2.55 -50.32
C LEU A 10 -22.00 2.55 -49.88
N ALA A 11 -21.15 1.76 -50.54
CA ALA A 11 -19.71 1.75 -50.29
C ALA A 11 -19.05 3.09 -50.67
N TRP A 12 -19.49 3.73 -51.77
CA TRP A 12 -19.04 5.07 -52.15
C TRP A 12 -19.48 6.15 -51.18
N LEU A 13 -20.72 6.11 -50.67
CA LEU A 13 -21.22 7.01 -49.63
C LEU A 13 -20.45 6.83 -48.31
N LEU A 14 -20.13 5.59 -47.92
CA LEU A 14 -19.31 5.30 -46.75
C LEU A 14 -17.85 5.76 -46.91
N LEU A 15 -17.27 5.60 -48.10
CA LEU A 15 -15.93 6.09 -48.43
C LEU A 15 -15.86 7.62 -48.51
N ALA A 16 -16.91 8.26 -49.02
CA ALA A 16 -17.04 9.72 -49.07
C ALA A 16 -17.22 10.30 -47.65
N HIS A 17 -18.09 9.72 -46.83
CA HIS A 17 -18.22 10.09 -45.41
C HIS A 17 -16.91 9.89 -44.64
N ALA A 18 -16.21 8.78 -44.85
CA ALA A 18 -14.92 8.54 -44.21
C ALA A 18 -13.84 9.55 -44.64
N LYS A 19 -13.86 10.00 -45.90
CA LYS A 19 -12.96 11.06 -46.41
C LYS A 19 -13.30 12.43 -45.85
N ASP A 20 -14.57 12.77 -45.74
CA ASP A 20 -15.01 14.05 -45.15
C ASP A 20 -14.75 14.11 -43.65
N ASP A 21 -14.95 13.00 -42.92
CA ASP A 21 -14.60 12.87 -41.51
C ASP A 21 -13.09 13.04 -41.28
N ALA A 22 -12.24 12.40 -42.09
CA ALA A 22 -10.77 12.53 -41.99
C ALA A 22 -10.29 13.97 -42.25
N LYS A 23 -10.91 14.66 -43.21
CA LYS A 23 -10.59 16.06 -43.54
C LYS A 23 -10.96 17.02 -42.39
N LEU A 24 -12.00 16.71 -41.62
CA LEU A 24 -12.43 17.51 -40.48
C LEU A 24 -11.47 17.37 -39.28
N GLU A 25 -10.97 16.15 -39.02
CA GLU A 25 -9.99 15.89 -37.96
C GLU A 25 -8.63 16.55 -38.24
N ASP A 26 -8.24 16.64 -39.52
CA ASP A 26 -7.01 17.32 -39.91
C ASP A 26 -6.99 18.83 -39.62
N ASN A 27 -8.18 19.42 -39.47
CA ASN A 27 -8.39 20.85 -39.19
C ASN A 27 -8.59 21.14 -37.69
N LEU A 28 -8.19 20.24 -36.78
CA LEU A 28 -8.16 20.49 -35.34
C LEU A 28 -6.73 20.61 -34.81
N LEU A 29 -6.47 21.67 -34.03
CA LEU A 29 -5.21 21.85 -33.28
C LEU A 29 -5.52 22.05 -31.79
N VAL A 30 -4.84 21.31 -30.93
CA VAL A 30 -4.90 21.52 -29.47
C VAL A 30 -3.72 22.39 -29.04
N LEU A 31 -4.02 23.56 -28.47
CA LEU A 31 -3.04 24.43 -27.84
C LEU A 31 -3.14 24.29 -26.32
N THR A 32 -2.00 24.18 -25.66
CA THR A 32 -1.93 24.17 -24.20
C THR A 32 -0.68 24.92 -23.74
N VAL A 33 -0.65 25.33 -22.47
CA VAL A 33 0.55 25.89 -21.84
C VAL A 33 1.14 24.87 -20.88
N ALA A 34 2.45 24.68 -20.95
CA ALA A 34 3.23 23.87 -20.03
C ALA A 34 4.66 24.40 -20.02
N THR A 35 5.17 24.77 -18.84
CA THR A 35 6.55 25.24 -18.67
C THR A 35 7.53 24.09 -18.43
N LYS A 36 7.04 22.97 -17.91
CA LYS A 36 7.82 21.77 -17.58
C LYS A 36 7.06 20.49 -17.95
N GLU A 37 7.80 19.40 -18.09
CA GLU A 37 7.21 18.07 -18.26
C GLU A 37 6.85 17.41 -16.93
N THR A 38 5.85 17.95 -16.26
CA THR A 38 5.31 17.41 -15.00
C THR A 38 4.60 16.07 -15.21
N GLU A 39 4.34 15.32 -14.14
CA GLU A 39 3.55 14.07 -14.23
C GLU A 39 2.11 14.33 -14.67
N GLY A 40 1.51 15.45 -14.26
CA GLY A 40 0.23 15.93 -14.77
C GLY A 40 0.23 16.17 -16.28
N PHE A 41 1.27 16.85 -16.79
CA PHE A 41 1.42 17.08 -18.23
C PHE A 41 1.63 15.79 -19.02
N ARG A 42 2.39 14.83 -18.48
CA ARG A 42 2.56 13.50 -19.11
C ARG A 42 1.23 12.73 -19.15
N ARG A 43 0.41 12.80 -18.09
CA ARG A 43 -0.95 12.23 -18.08
C ARG A 43 -1.83 12.87 -19.17
N PHE A 44 -1.80 14.19 -19.29
CA PHE A 44 -2.51 14.92 -20.35
C PHE A 44 -2.07 14.47 -21.75
N LYS A 45 -0.76 14.52 -22.04
CA LYS A 45 -0.17 14.07 -23.31
C LYS A 45 -0.58 12.65 -23.65
N ARG A 46 -0.52 11.73 -22.68
CA ARG A 46 -0.92 10.32 -22.87
C ARG A 46 -2.39 10.20 -23.28
N SER A 47 -3.30 10.86 -22.55
CA SER A 47 -4.73 10.82 -22.87
C SER A 47 -5.03 11.38 -24.26
N ALA A 48 -4.31 12.42 -24.66
CA ALA A 48 -4.46 13.05 -25.97
C ALA A 48 -3.90 12.17 -27.11
N GLN A 49 -2.74 11.54 -26.89
CA GLN A 49 -2.13 10.59 -27.83
C GLN A 49 -3.02 9.37 -28.06
N PHE A 50 -3.69 8.86 -27.02
CA PHE A 50 -4.63 7.75 -27.13
C PHE A 50 -5.73 8.01 -28.18
N PHE A 51 -6.19 9.26 -28.27
CA PHE A 51 -7.21 9.68 -29.23
C PHE A 51 -6.65 10.36 -30.49
N ASN A 52 -5.33 10.33 -30.70
CA ASN A 52 -4.65 10.95 -31.84
C ASN A 52 -4.83 12.47 -31.98
N TYR A 53 -4.91 13.22 -30.86
CA TYR A 53 -4.91 14.68 -30.91
C TYR A 53 -3.55 15.25 -31.33
N LYS A 54 -3.57 16.28 -32.19
CA LYS A 54 -2.40 17.10 -32.52
C LYS A 54 -2.23 18.20 -31.46
N ILE A 55 -1.25 18.04 -30.57
CA ILE A 55 -0.98 18.99 -29.48
C ILE A 55 0.24 19.86 -29.80
N GLN A 56 0.11 21.16 -29.55
CA GLN A 56 1.23 22.08 -29.44
C GLN A 56 1.26 22.69 -28.04
N ALA A 57 2.31 22.35 -27.29
CA ALA A 57 2.58 22.91 -25.97
C ALA A 57 3.37 24.20 -26.08
N LEU A 58 2.91 25.24 -25.41
CA LEU A 58 3.48 26.58 -25.41
C LEU A 58 4.24 26.83 -24.11
N GLY A 59 5.41 27.46 -24.21
CA GLY A 59 6.19 27.90 -23.04
C GLY A 59 7.09 26.84 -22.41
N LEU A 60 7.31 25.68 -23.04
CA LEU A 60 8.23 24.65 -22.51
C LEU A 60 9.64 25.23 -22.35
N GLY A 61 10.19 25.15 -21.14
CA GLY A 61 11.49 25.71 -20.79
C GLY A 61 11.49 27.21 -20.48
N GLU A 62 10.34 27.91 -20.60
CA GLU A 62 10.18 29.28 -20.07
C GLU A 62 9.93 29.21 -18.56
N ASP A 63 10.48 30.17 -17.81
CA ASP A 63 10.14 30.35 -16.41
C ASP A 63 8.68 30.80 -16.27
N TRP A 64 8.00 30.23 -15.28
CA TRP A 64 6.66 30.66 -14.90
C TRP A 64 6.81 31.94 -14.06
N SER A 65 6.27 33.07 -14.53
CA SER A 65 6.41 34.35 -13.83
C SER A 65 5.51 34.38 -12.59
N VAL A 66 6.03 33.90 -11.45
CA VAL A 66 5.30 33.83 -10.16
C VAL A 66 5.39 35.13 -9.35
N ASP A 67 6.40 35.98 -9.62
CA ASP A 67 6.76 37.15 -8.80
C ASP A 67 5.71 38.29 -8.75
N SER A 68 4.53 38.11 -9.36
CA SER A 68 3.44 39.08 -9.34
C SER A 68 2.07 38.52 -8.90
N GLY A 69 2.05 37.32 -8.28
CA GLY A 69 0.87 36.73 -7.62
C GLY A 69 -0.02 35.85 -8.53
N PRO A 70 -1.12 35.28 -8.01
CA PRO A 70 -2.00 34.33 -8.73
C PRO A 70 -2.56 34.90 -10.05
N SER A 71 -2.75 36.22 -10.09
CA SER A 71 -3.23 36.95 -11.27
C SER A 71 -2.20 37.01 -12.41
N ALA A 72 -0.90 36.96 -12.11
CA ALA A 72 0.17 37.12 -13.08
C ALA A 72 0.46 35.85 -13.91
N GLY A 73 0.29 34.67 -13.31
CA GLY A 73 0.51 33.39 -14.01
C GLY A 73 -0.50 33.13 -15.12
N GLY A 74 -1.79 33.44 -14.89
CA GLY A 74 -2.83 33.33 -15.92
C GLY A 74 -2.55 34.20 -17.15
N GLY A 75 -2.06 35.42 -16.94
CA GLY A 75 -1.71 36.34 -18.03
C GLY A 75 -0.59 35.85 -18.96
N GLN A 76 0.35 35.05 -18.45
CA GLN A 76 1.37 34.40 -19.28
C GLN A 76 0.75 33.42 -20.28
N LYS A 77 -0.33 32.71 -19.92
CA LYS A 77 -1.04 31.80 -20.83
C LYS A 77 -1.63 32.56 -22.01
N VAL A 78 -2.31 33.67 -21.74
CA VAL A 78 -2.93 34.50 -22.79
C VAL A 78 -1.88 35.11 -23.71
N ARG A 79 -0.75 35.58 -23.16
CA ARG A 79 0.39 36.09 -23.96
C ARG A 79 0.92 35.03 -24.93
N LEU A 80 1.18 33.82 -24.43
CA LEU A 80 1.68 32.71 -25.24
C LEU A 80 0.68 32.28 -26.31
N LEU A 81 -0.60 32.22 -25.93
CA LEU A 81 -1.69 31.88 -26.85
C LEU A 81 -1.85 32.93 -27.96
N LYS A 82 -1.82 34.23 -27.61
CA LYS A 82 -1.86 35.34 -28.59
C LYS A 82 -0.77 35.19 -29.64
N LYS A 83 0.48 34.98 -29.21
CA LYS A 83 1.62 34.76 -30.11
C LYS A 83 1.46 33.48 -30.97
N ALA A 84 0.85 32.44 -30.44
CA ALA A 84 0.60 31.21 -31.21
C ALA A 84 -0.49 31.41 -32.28
N LEU A 85 -1.56 32.15 -31.94
CA LEU A 85 -2.69 32.42 -32.82
C LEU A 85 -2.37 33.34 -34.00
N GLU A 86 -1.36 34.21 -33.88
CA GLU A 86 -0.84 35.03 -35.00
C GLU A 86 -0.48 34.18 -36.23
N LYS A 87 0.00 32.94 -36.03
CA LYS A 87 0.37 32.02 -37.13
C LYS A 87 -0.82 31.34 -37.80
N HIS A 88 -2.02 31.52 -37.25
CA HIS A 88 -3.21 30.78 -37.62
C HIS A 88 -4.42 31.70 -37.91
N ALA A 89 -4.25 33.02 -37.76
CA ALA A 89 -5.33 33.99 -37.90
C ALA A 89 -6.04 33.94 -39.27
N ASP A 90 -5.32 33.60 -40.34
CA ASP A 90 -5.87 33.54 -41.71
C ASP A 90 -6.50 32.18 -42.07
N LYS A 91 -6.51 31.21 -41.14
CA LYS A 91 -7.01 29.85 -41.39
C LYS A 91 -8.48 29.72 -40.95
N GLU A 92 -9.40 30.12 -41.82
CA GLU A 92 -10.86 30.16 -41.55
C GLU A 92 -11.44 28.81 -41.07
N ASP A 93 -10.99 27.69 -41.65
CA ASP A 93 -11.52 26.36 -41.33
C ASP A 93 -10.80 25.67 -40.16
N LEU A 94 -9.72 26.27 -39.63
CA LEU A 94 -8.97 25.68 -38.53
C LEU A 94 -9.71 25.88 -37.21
N VAL A 95 -10.05 24.78 -36.56
CA VAL A 95 -10.59 24.75 -35.20
C VAL A 95 -9.44 24.58 -34.22
N ILE A 96 -9.41 25.40 -33.19
CA ILE A 96 -8.43 25.33 -32.11
C ILE A 96 -9.16 25.05 -30.80
N LEU A 97 -8.70 24.01 -30.10
CA LEU A 97 -9.03 23.74 -28.72
C LEU A 97 -7.90 24.27 -27.84
N PHE A 98 -8.19 25.25 -26.99
CA PHE A 98 -7.30 25.60 -25.89
C PHE A 98 -7.73 24.86 -24.62
N THR A 99 -6.75 24.36 -23.88
CA THR A 99 -6.97 23.75 -22.57
C THR A 99 -5.75 23.93 -21.68
N ASP A 100 -5.95 23.95 -20.36
CA ASP A 100 -4.88 23.70 -19.41
C ASP A 100 -4.38 22.24 -19.55
N SER A 101 -3.26 21.89 -18.91
CA SER A 101 -2.65 20.56 -19.09
C SER A 101 -2.16 19.82 -17.85
N TYR A 102 -1.81 20.49 -16.76
CA TYR A 102 -1.33 19.78 -15.56
C TYR A 102 -2.47 18.99 -14.89
N ASP A 103 -3.69 19.50 -15.04
CA ASP A 103 -4.93 19.08 -14.41
C ASP A 103 -6.05 18.86 -15.44
N VAL A 104 -5.68 18.35 -16.62
CA VAL A 104 -6.65 17.99 -17.66
C VAL A 104 -6.41 16.58 -18.19
N VAL A 105 -7.51 15.88 -18.51
CA VAL A 105 -7.50 14.57 -19.17
C VAL A 105 -8.55 14.54 -20.29
N PHE A 106 -8.18 13.97 -21.45
CA PHE A 106 -9.14 13.68 -22.52
C PHE A 106 -9.88 12.37 -22.25
N ALA A 107 -11.20 12.40 -22.39
CA ALA A 107 -12.12 11.27 -22.25
C ALA A 107 -12.78 10.85 -23.57
N SER A 108 -12.57 11.59 -24.67
CA SER A 108 -13.00 11.19 -26.02
C SER A 108 -12.16 11.87 -27.11
N GLY A 109 -12.29 11.41 -28.36
CA GLY A 109 -11.48 11.82 -29.49
C GLY A 109 -12.01 12.99 -30.33
N PRO A 110 -11.18 13.46 -31.30
CA PRO A 110 -11.44 14.66 -32.10
C PRO A 110 -12.80 14.69 -32.80
N ARG A 111 -13.26 13.55 -33.34
CA ARG A 111 -14.54 13.47 -34.05
C ARG A 111 -15.74 13.84 -33.19
N GLU A 112 -15.78 13.32 -31.96
CA GLU A 112 -16.87 13.62 -31.03
C GLU A 112 -16.80 15.08 -30.58
N LEU A 113 -15.60 15.59 -30.32
CA LEU A 113 -15.35 16.99 -29.98
C LEU A 113 -15.90 17.94 -31.06
N LEU A 114 -15.48 17.75 -32.31
CA LEU A 114 -15.85 18.61 -33.44
C LEU A 114 -17.36 18.55 -33.69
N LYS A 115 -17.96 17.35 -33.61
CA LYS A 115 -19.42 17.18 -33.73
C LYS A 115 -20.16 17.99 -32.66
N LYS A 116 -19.73 17.92 -31.40
CA LYS A 116 -20.36 18.67 -30.30
C LYS A 116 -20.14 20.18 -30.43
N PHE A 117 -18.96 20.61 -30.88
CA PHE A 117 -18.68 22.01 -31.17
C PHE A 117 -19.60 22.57 -32.26
N GLN A 118 -19.77 21.84 -33.38
CA GLN A 118 -20.70 22.22 -34.44
C GLN A 118 -22.16 22.28 -33.95
N GLN A 119 -22.57 21.34 -33.09
CA GLN A 119 -23.91 21.33 -32.48
C GLN A 119 -24.18 22.52 -31.55
N ALA A 120 -23.13 23.11 -30.96
CA ALA A 120 -23.26 24.31 -30.15
C ALA A 120 -23.65 25.55 -30.97
N LYS A 121 -23.51 25.51 -32.31
CA LYS A 121 -23.85 26.59 -33.25
C LYS A 121 -23.22 27.94 -32.87
N SER A 122 -22.03 27.89 -32.31
CA SER A 122 -21.25 29.07 -31.91
C SER A 122 -19.90 29.08 -32.60
N ARG A 123 -19.22 30.23 -32.61
CA ARG A 123 -17.88 30.36 -33.18
C ARG A 123 -16.80 30.14 -32.14
N VAL A 124 -17.10 30.42 -30.87
CA VAL A 124 -16.26 30.14 -29.71
C VAL A 124 -17.14 29.59 -28.58
N VAL A 125 -16.78 28.44 -28.04
CA VAL A 125 -17.46 27.79 -26.91
C VAL A 125 -16.46 27.69 -25.76
N PHE A 126 -16.76 28.35 -24.65
CA PHE A 126 -16.01 28.19 -23.40
C PHE A 126 -16.59 27.08 -22.55
N SER A 127 -15.76 26.49 -21.69
CA SER A 127 -16.24 25.70 -20.57
C SER A 127 -17.14 26.53 -19.65
N ALA A 128 -18.04 25.86 -18.96
CA ALA A 128 -18.93 26.49 -17.98
C ALA A 128 -18.64 25.93 -16.58
N GLU A 129 -18.78 26.77 -15.56
CA GLU A 129 -18.51 26.47 -14.15
C GLU A 129 -19.72 26.81 -13.26
N GLU A 130 -19.84 26.10 -12.13
CA GLU A 130 -20.86 26.33 -11.12
C GLU A 130 -20.54 27.58 -10.28
N LEU A 131 -19.26 27.79 -9.98
CA LEU A 131 -18.80 28.86 -9.10
C LEU A 131 -18.27 30.04 -9.92
N ILE A 132 -18.69 31.26 -9.57
CA ILE A 132 -18.15 32.47 -10.20
C ILE A 132 -16.76 32.80 -9.62
N TYR A 133 -15.78 32.95 -10.50
CA TYR A 133 -14.41 33.32 -10.17
C TYR A 133 -13.80 34.26 -11.24
N PRO A 134 -12.93 35.22 -10.88
CA PRO A 134 -12.56 35.61 -9.52
C PRO A 134 -13.49 36.64 -8.86
N ASP A 135 -14.30 37.39 -9.63
CA ASP A 135 -15.10 38.50 -9.11
C ASP A 135 -16.60 38.20 -9.03
N ARG A 136 -17.09 37.93 -7.81
CA ARG A 136 -18.51 37.68 -7.54
C ARG A 136 -19.44 38.83 -7.94
N ARG A 137 -18.94 40.08 -7.99
CA ARG A 137 -19.76 41.26 -8.37
C ARG A 137 -20.25 41.21 -9.81
N LEU A 138 -19.64 40.36 -10.65
CA LEU A 138 -20.03 40.18 -12.05
C LEU A 138 -21.22 39.24 -12.23
N GLU A 139 -21.67 38.55 -11.19
CA GLU A 139 -22.76 37.56 -11.26
C GLU A 139 -24.05 38.13 -11.87
N ALA A 140 -24.43 39.35 -11.50
CA ALA A 140 -25.63 39.99 -12.01
C ALA A 140 -25.57 40.31 -13.53
N LYS A 141 -24.37 40.37 -14.11
CA LYS A 141 -24.16 40.66 -15.54
C LYS A 141 -24.23 39.39 -16.41
N TYR A 142 -24.02 38.22 -15.80
CA TYR A 142 -24.15 36.95 -16.52
C TYR A 142 -25.61 36.72 -16.93
N PRO A 143 -25.88 36.19 -18.14
CA PRO A 143 -27.23 35.79 -18.51
C PRO A 143 -27.78 34.80 -17.49
N VAL A 144 -29.08 34.89 -17.21
CA VAL A 144 -29.75 33.85 -16.41
C VAL A 144 -29.87 32.61 -17.29
N VAL A 145 -29.43 31.47 -16.76
CA VAL A 145 -29.51 30.17 -17.41
C VAL A 145 -30.50 29.35 -16.61
N SER A 146 -31.55 28.84 -17.27
CA SER A 146 -32.60 28.06 -16.59
C SER A 146 -32.17 26.63 -16.28
N ASP A 147 -31.13 26.14 -16.96
CA ASP A 147 -30.62 24.78 -16.84
C ASP A 147 -29.16 24.72 -17.30
N GLY A 148 -28.27 24.27 -16.42
CA GLY A 148 -26.83 24.20 -16.65
C GLY A 148 -25.99 25.20 -15.87
N LYS A 149 -24.67 24.99 -15.92
CA LYS A 149 -23.62 25.81 -15.31
C LYS A 149 -23.61 27.22 -15.90
N ARG A 150 -23.52 28.25 -15.06
CA ARG A 150 -23.79 29.65 -15.48
C ARG A 150 -22.56 30.45 -15.87
N PHE A 151 -21.41 30.19 -15.24
CA PHE A 151 -20.25 31.07 -15.31
C PHE A 151 -19.22 30.56 -16.31
N LEU A 152 -18.43 31.45 -16.91
CA LEU A 152 -17.37 31.09 -17.86
C LEU A 152 -16.23 30.39 -17.12
N GLY A 153 -15.55 29.43 -17.76
CA GLY A 153 -14.28 28.87 -17.31
C GLY A 153 -13.19 28.95 -18.38
N SER A 154 -12.04 29.55 -18.06
CA SER A 154 -10.93 29.81 -19.00
C SER A 154 -10.00 28.61 -19.21
N GLY A 155 -10.08 27.59 -18.34
CA GLY A 155 -9.24 26.39 -18.43
C GLY A 155 -9.52 25.51 -19.65
N GLY A 156 -10.61 25.77 -20.38
CA GLY A 156 -10.91 25.08 -21.64
C GLY A 156 -11.87 25.87 -22.53
N PHE A 157 -11.53 26.03 -23.80
CA PHE A 157 -12.41 26.61 -24.81
C PHE A 157 -12.03 26.17 -26.23
N ILE A 158 -13.01 26.13 -27.12
CA ILE A 158 -12.83 25.71 -28.52
C ILE A 158 -13.43 26.75 -29.46
N GLY A 159 -12.76 27.04 -30.58
CA GLY A 159 -13.27 28.00 -31.56
C GLY A 159 -12.50 27.99 -32.87
N TYR A 160 -13.02 28.73 -33.85
CA TYR A 160 -12.31 28.96 -35.11
C TYR A 160 -11.11 29.89 -34.88
N ALA A 161 -9.98 29.61 -35.55
CA ALA A 161 -8.73 30.35 -35.36
C ALA A 161 -8.88 31.87 -35.53
N PRO A 162 -9.59 32.42 -36.55
CA PRO A 162 -9.78 33.87 -36.68
C PRO A 162 -10.57 34.47 -35.50
N ASN A 163 -11.57 33.77 -35.00
CA ASN A 163 -12.38 34.22 -33.86
C ASN A 163 -11.57 34.23 -32.56
N LEU A 164 -10.72 33.22 -32.36
CA LEU A 164 -9.82 33.18 -31.20
C LEU A 164 -8.72 34.24 -31.29
N SER A 165 -8.19 34.52 -32.49
CA SER A 165 -7.25 35.63 -32.69
C SER A 165 -7.87 36.98 -32.32
N LYS A 166 -9.12 37.23 -32.72
CA LYS A 166 -9.88 38.44 -32.31
C LYS A 166 -10.11 38.48 -30.79
N LEU A 167 -10.42 37.33 -30.18
CA LEU A 167 -10.67 37.21 -28.74
C LEU A 167 -9.47 37.63 -27.90
N VAL A 168 -8.24 37.28 -28.29
CA VAL A 168 -7.02 37.60 -27.51
C VAL A 168 -6.32 38.88 -27.97
N ALA A 169 -6.80 39.54 -29.03
CA ALA A 169 -6.14 40.70 -29.64
C ALA A 169 -5.93 41.84 -28.65
N GLU A 170 -6.93 42.12 -27.81
CA GLU A 170 -6.95 43.22 -26.83
C GLU A 170 -6.22 42.88 -25.50
N TRP A 171 -5.51 41.75 -25.43
CA TRP A 171 -4.74 41.43 -24.24
C TRP A 171 -3.55 42.39 -24.05
N GLU A 172 -3.55 43.15 -22.95
CA GLU A 172 -2.52 44.13 -22.56
C GLU A 172 -1.70 43.74 -21.32
N GLY A 173 -1.95 42.57 -20.71
CA GLY A 173 -1.07 41.98 -19.70
C GLY A 173 -1.39 42.27 -18.23
N GLN A 174 -2.56 42.83 -17.88
CA GLN A 174 -2.84 43.28 -16.50
C GLN A 174 -3.82 42.42 -15.68
N ASP A 175 -4.64 41.57 -16.30
CA ASP A 175 -5.67 40.79 -15.59
C ASP A 175 -5.25 39.32 -15.30
N SER A 176 -6.05 38.59 -14.54
CA SER A 176 -6.06 37.11 -14.64
C SER A 176 -6.66 36.72 -16.01
N ASP A 177 -6.22 35.59 -16.58
CA ASP A 177 -6.80 34.99 -17.79
C ASP A 177 -8.32 34.82 -17.69
N GLN A 178 -8.80 34.28 -16.58
CA GLN A 178 -10.23 34.08 -16.32
C GLN A 178 -11.00 35.42 -16.32
N LEU A 179 -10.46 36.43 -15.64
CA LEU A 179 -11.10 37.75 -15.56
C LEU A 179 -11.13 38.44 -16.93
N PHE A 180 -10.06 38.31 -17.71
CA PHE A 180 -9.97 38.83 -19.07
C PHE A 180 -11.09 38.27 -19.96
N TYR A 181 -11.20 36.93 -20.06
CA TYR A 181 -12.24 36.31 -20.87
C TYR A 181 -13.64 36.60 -20.35
N THR A 182 -13.82 36.68 -19.02
CA THR A 182 -15.09 37.07 -18.40
C THR A 182 -15.51 38.48 -18.81
N LYS A 183 -14.60 39.47 -18.77
CA LYS A 183 -14.89 40.84 -19.19
C LYS A 183 -15.34 40.90 -20.65
N ILE A 184 -14.68 40.16 -21.54
CA ILE A 184 -15.06 40.08 -22.96
C ILE A 184 -16.43 39.43 -23.14
N PHE A 185 -16.72 38.33 -22.43
CA PHE A 185 -18.02 37.64 -22.54
C PHE A 185 -19.20 38.48 -22.02
N LEU A 186 -18.96 39.30 -21.00
CA LEU A 186 -19.97 40.17 -20.40
C LEU A 186 -20.15 41.50 -21.12
N ASP A 187 -19.29 41.82 -22.09
CA ASP A 187 -19.36 43.05 -22.85
C ASP A 187 -20.60 43.07 -23.78
N PRO A 188 -21.55 44.00 -23.56
CA PRO A 188 -22.77 44.11 -24.37
C PRO A 188 -22.53 44.49 -25.83
N GLU A 189 -21.38 45.09 -26.17
CA GLU A 189 -21.00 45.44 -27.56
C GLU A 189 -20.46 44.23 -28.31
N LYS A 190 -19.86 43.27 -27.58
CA LYS A 190 -19.31 42.02 -28.13
C LYS A 190 -20.29 40.85 -28.10
N ARG A 191 -21.48 41.01 -27.49
CA ARG A 191 -22.58 40.03 -27.50
C ARG A 191 -23.36 40.01 -28.82
N PRO A 192 -23.88 38.84 -29.26
CA PRO A 192 -24.74 38.73 -30.43
C PRO A 192 -26.00 39.60 -30.30
N ARG A 193 -26.17 40.58 -31.20
CA ARG A 193 -27.46 41.24 -31.46
C ARG A 193 -27.97 40.85 -32.85
N PRO A 194 -29.29 40.71 -33.06
CA PRO A 194 -29.83 40.20 -34.33
C PRO A 194 -29.54 41.03 -35.60
N SER A 195 -28.93 42.22 -35.50
CA SER A 195 -28.97 43.22 -36.58
C SER A 195 -27.64 43.57 -37.27
N PHE A 196 -26.47 43.06 -36.83
CA PHE A 196 -25.19 43.40 -37.49
C PHE A 196 -24.28 42.16 -37.62
N LEU A 197 -24.02 41.73 -38.86
CA LEU A 197 -23.49 40.42 -39.22
C LEU A 197 -21.95 40.32 -39.39
N GLN A 198 -21.16 41.39 -39.15
CA GLN A 198 -19.77 41.39 -39.63
C GLN A 198 -18.66 41.49 -38.56
N GLU A 199 -18.94 41.86 -37.30
CA GLU A 199 -17.85 42.22 -36.34
C GLU A 199 -17.83 41.47 -35.00
N GLN A 200 -18.63 40.41 -34.80
CA GLN A 200 -18.76 39.79 -33.47
C GLN A 200 -18.10 38.41 -33.36
N ILE A 201 -17.43 38.18 -32.22
CA ILE A 201 -16.68 36.93 -31.93
C ILE A 201 -17.61 35.72 -31.78
N ASN A 202 -18.89 35.94 -31.42
CA ASN A 202 -19.93 34.92 -31.15
C ASN A 202 -19.45 33.85 -30.14
N ILE A 203 -19.56 34.21 -28.86
CA ILE A 203 -19.14 33.40 -27.71
C ILE A 203 -20.36 32.77 -27.05
N SER A 204 -20.25 31.48 -26.71
CA SER A 204 -21.22 30.75 -25.87
C SER A 204 -20.50 29.94 -24.78
N LEU A 205 -21.25 29.46 -23.78
CA LEU A 205 -20.73 28.60 -22.72
C LEU A 205 -21.34 27.19 -22.84
N ASP A 206 -20.56 26.16 -22.53
CA ASP A 206 -21.00 24.76 -22.50
C ASP A 206 -21.77 24.42 -21.22
N HIS A 207 -22.94 25.03 -21.06
CA HIS A 207 -23.75 24.98 -19.84
C HIS A 207 -24.07 23.57 -19.32
N ARG A 208 -24.20 22.57 -20.21
CA ARG A 208 -24.55 21.18 -19.84
C ARG A 208 -23.36 20.22 -19.89
N CYS A 209 -22.14 20.76 -19.85
CA CYS A 209 -20.90 19.98 -19.81
C CYS A 209 -20.78 18.93 -20.94
N ARG A 210 -21.21 19.27 -22.17
CA ARG A 210 -21.18 18.32 -23.29
C ARG A 210 -19.75 18.06 -23.77
N ILE A 211 -18.94 19.11 -23.78
CA ILE A 211 -17.54 19.10 -24.19
C ILE A 211 -16.64 19.14 -22.95
N PHE A 212 -16.90 20.08 -22.04
CA PHE A 212 -16.02 20.38 -20.90
C PHE A 212 -16.68 20.03 -19.58
N GLN A 213 -15.98 19.27 -18.73
CA GLN A 213 -16.36 19.02 -17.35
C GLN A 213 -15.32 19.64 -16.43
N ASN A 214 -15.65 20.77 -15.83
CA ASN A 214 -14.94 21.31 -14.69
C ASN A 214 -15.43 20.58 -13.44
N LEU A 215 -14.51 20.17 -12.57
CA LEU A 215 -14.83 19.36 -11.39
C LEU A 215 -15.20 20.21 -10.16
N ASP A 216 -14.71 21.44 -10.06
CA ASP A 216 -15.01 22.32 -8.91
C ASP A 216 -16.50 22.69 -8.87
N GLY A 217 -17.15 22.38 -7.74
CA GLY A 217 -18.60 22.51 -7.57
C GLY A 217 -19.45 21.50 -8.36
N ALA A 218 -18.86 20.40 -8.87
CA ALA A 218 -19.60 19.38 -9.63
C ALA A 218 -19.12 17.94 -9.37
N LEU A 219 -18.47 17.69 -8.22
CA LEU A 219 -17.89 16.37 -7.90
C LEU A 219 -18.96 15.27 -7.76
N ASP A 220 -20.11 15.59 -7.19
CA ASP A 220 -21.26 14.71 -7.01
C ASP A 220 -22.02 14.40 -8.32
N GLU A 221 -21.74 15.16 -9.39
CA GLU A 221 -22.33 14.94 -10.71
C GLU A 221 -21.54 13.93 -11.54
N VAL A 222 -20.29 13.62 -11.19
CA VAL A 222 -19.35 12.91 -12.08
C VAL A 222 -19.07 11.50 -11.58
N VAL A 223 -19.32 10.52 -12.46
CA VAL A 223 -19.00 9.11 -12.21
C VAL A 223 -18.17 8.50 -13.34
N LEU A 224 -17.41 7.44 -13.02
CA LEU A 224 -16.73 6.63 -14.02
C LEU A 224 -17.75 5.79 -14.81
N LYS A 225 -17.66 5.85 -16.13
CA LYS A 225 -18.40 5.01 -17.06
C LYS A 225 -17.43 4.09 -17.80
N PHE A 226 -17.48 2.82 -17.48
CA PHE A 226 -16.71 1.79 -18.18
C PHE A 226 -17.40 1.44 -19.51
N GLU A 227 -16.66 1.59 -20.61
CA GLU A 227 -17.07 1.18 -21.94
C GLU A 227 -16.10 0.12 -22.46
N MET A 228 -16.46 -0.58 -23.54
CA MET A 228 -15.54 -1.56 -24.13
C MET A 228 -14.27 -0.86 -24.60
N GLY A 229 -13.14 -1.25 -24.01
CA GLY A 229 -11.80 -0.79 -24.38
C GLY A 229 -11.37 0.58 -23.86
N HIS A 230 -12.23 1.34 -23.16
CA HIS A 230 -11.87 2.62 -22.52
C HIS A 230 -12.89 3.04 -21.45
N VAL A 231 -12.50 3.95 -20.56
CA VAL A 231 -13.30 4.51 -19.48
C VAL A 231 -13.51 6.01 -19.73
N ARG A 232 -14.71 6.50 -19.45
CA ARG A 232 -15.09 7.91 -19.59
C ARG A 232 -15.63 8.45 -18.27
N ALA A 233 -15.76 9.77 -18.19
CA ALA A 233 -16.61 10.40 -17.19
C ALA A 233 -18.03 10.53 -17.74
N ARG A 234 -19.05 10.35 -16.90
CA ARG A 234 -20.44 10.71 -17.18
C ARG A 234 -20.89 11.75 -16.17
N ASN A 235 -21.45 12.85 -16.67
CA ASN A 235 -22.18 13.81 -15.83
C ASN A 235 -23.62 13.32 -15.68
N LEU A 236 -24.04 13.04 -14.45
CA LEU A 236 -25.36 12.52 -14.11
C LEU A 236 -26.45 13.60 -14.12
N ALA A 237 -26.11 14.86 -13.82
CA ALA A 237 -27.07 15.96 -13.78
C ALA A 237 -27.65 16.28 -15.16
N TYR A 238 -26.81 16.23 -16.20
CA TYR A 238 -27.21 16.57 -17.57
C TYR A 238 -27.25 15.38 -18.54
N ASP A 239 -26.93 14.18 -18.03
CA ASP A 239 -26.74 12.96 -18.80
C ASP A 239 -25.81 13.14 -20.02
N THR A 240 -24.63 13.68 -19.76
CA THR A 240 -23.62 13.95 -20.79
C THR A 240 -22.37 13.11 -20.59
N LEU A 241 -21.64 12.89 -21.69
CA LEU A 241 -20.32 12.27 -21.69
C LEU A 241 -19.31 13.33 -22.10
N PRO A 242 -18.68 14.06 -21.17
CA PRO A 242 -17.74 15.11 -21.52
C PRO A 242 -16.55 14.58 -22.34
N VAL A 243 -15.88 15.47 -23.07
CA VAL A 243 -14.69 15.15 -23.87
C VAL A 243 -13.41 15.52 -23.10
N VAL A 244 -13.44 16.63 -22.37
CA VAL A 244 -12.32 17.17 -21.61
C VAL A 244 -12.73 17.25 -20.14
N ILE A 245 -11.95 16.63 -19.26
CA ILE A 245 -12.15 16.69 -17.80
C ILE A 245 -11.06 17.57 -17.21
N HIS A 246 -11.47 18.59 -16.46
CA HIS A 246 -10.60 19.61 -15.89
C HIS A 246 -10.75 19.62 -14.37
N GLY A 247 -9.68 19.26 -13.67
CA GLY A 247 -9.61 19.29 -12.21
C GLY A 247 -9.31 20.68 -11.68
N ASN A 248 -10.11 21.68 -12.05
CA ASN A 248 -9.94 23.07 -11.63
C ASN A 248 -10.02 23.25 -10.11
N GLY A 249 -9.41 24.32 -9.60
CA GLY A 249 -9.45 24.64 -8.18
C GLY A 249 -8.94 23.50 -7.27
N PRO A 250 -9.64 23.17 -6.17
CA PRO A 250 -9.22 22.18 -5.18
C PRO A 250 -9.49 20.71 -5.58
N THR A 251 -9.77 20.42 -6.85
CA THR A 251 -10.22 19.08 -7.31
C THR A 251 -9.14 18.24 -7.99
N LYS A 252 -7.86 18.62 -7.84
CA LYS A 252 -6.70 17.90 -8.41
C LYS A 252 -6.69 16.41 -8.00
N LEU A 253 -7.07 16.11 -6.76
CA LEU A 253 -7.10 14.76 -6.24
C LEU A 253 -8.20 13.90 -6.86
N GLN A 254 -9.39 14.47 -7.07
CA GLN A 254 -10.47 13.78 -7.77
C GLN A 254 -10.08 13.51 -9.23
N LEU A 255 -9.38 14.45 -9.88
CA LEU A 255 -8.83 14.19 -11.21
C LEU A 255 -7.73 13.11 -11.18
N ASN A 256 -6.91 13.02 -10.13
CA ASN A 256 -5.95 11.93 -9.96
C ASN A 256 -6.64 10.57 -9.89
N TYR A 257 -7.73 10.47 -9.14
CA TYR A 257 -8.59 9.28 -9.11
C TYR A 257 -9.14 8.94 -10.50
N LEU A 258 -9.81 9.89 -11.17
CA LEU A 258 -10.37 9.65 -12.51
C LEU A 258 -9.29 9.28 -13.53
N GLY A 259 -8.11 9.89 -13.43
CA GLY A 259 -6.95 9.65 -14.28
C GLY A 259 -6.30 8.27 -14.11
N ASN A 260 -6.61 7.53 -13.04
CA ASN A 260 -6.22 6.12 -12.90
C ASN A 260 -7.04 5.19 -13.82
N TYR A 261 -8.08 5.70 -14.47
CA TYR A 261 -8.97 4.95 -15.35
C TYR A 261 -9.05 5.56 -16.75
N ILE A 262 -9.34 6.87 -16.82
CA ILE A 262 -9.61 7.59 -18.07
C ILE A 262 -8.32 7.91 -18.84
N PRO A 263 -8.27 7.75 -20.18
CA PRO A 263 -9.28 7.06 -20.99
C PRO A 263 -9.07 5.56 -20.98
N ARG A 264 -7.84 5.06 -20.84
CA ARG A 264 -7.56 3.63 -20.87
C ARG A 264 -6.33 3.34 -20.03
N PHE A 265 -6.32 3.82 -18.80
CA PHE A 265 -5.23 3.54 -17.86
C PHE A 265 -5.45 2.16 -17.23
N TRP A 266 -6.65 1.93 -16.70
CA TRP A 266 -7.11 0.65 -16.18
C TRP A 266 -8.52 0.34 -16.71
N THR A 267 -8.73 -0.88 -17.21
CA THR A 267 -10.05 -1.37 -17.65
C THR A 267 -10.30 -2.79 -17.12
N PHE A 268 -11.55 -3.26 -17.12
CA PHE A 268 -11.87 -4.63 -16.71
C PHE A 268 -11.32 -5.67 -17.70
N GLU A 269 -11.19 -5.32 -18.98
CA GLU A 269 -10.78 -6.24 -20.04
C GLU A 269 -9.27 -6.38 -20.14
N THR A 270 -8.52 -5.30 -19.94
CA THR A 270 -7.06 -5.28 -20.14
C THR A 270 -6.26 -5.10 -18.86
N GLY A 271 -6.91 -4.82 -17.72
CA GLY A 271 -6.23 -4.35 -16.52
C GLY A 271 -5.48 -3.04 -16.78
N CYS A 272 -4.37 -2.84 -16.07
CA CYS A 272 -3.52 -1.67 -16.22
C CYS A 272 -2.68 -1.73 -17.51
N THR A 273 -2.95 -0.84 -18.46
CA THR A 273 -2.24 -0.80 -19.76
C THR A 273 -0.95 0.01 -19.72
N VAL A 274 -0.82 0.91 -18.75
CA VAL A 274 0.28 1.87 -18.64
C VAL A 274 1.30 1.48 -17.57
N CYS A 275 1.06 0.37 -16.88
CA CYS A 275 1.91 -0.10 -15.79
C CYS A 275 3.30 -0.51 -16.29
N ASP A 276 3.42 -0.86 -17.57
CA ASP A 276 4.70 -1.20 -18.21
C ASP A 276 5.32 -0.03 -18.99
N GLU A 277 4.72 1.16 -18.94
CA GLU A 277 5.28 2.33 -19.60
C GLU A 277 6.49 2.89 -18.86
N GLY A 278 7.59 3.07 -19.60
CA GLY A 278 8.79 3.70 -19.09
C GLY A 278 9.49 2.89 -18.00
N LEU A 279 9.31 1.57 -17.96
CA LEU A 279 10.03 0.70 -17.04
C LEU A 279 11.55 0.86 -17.21
N ARG A 280 12.26 0.84 -16.08
CA ARG A 280 13.72 0.85 -16.04
C ARG A 280 14.22 -0.57 -15.86
N SER A 281 14.44 -1.31 -16.95
CA SER A 281 14.96 -2.69 -16.88
C SER A 281 16.27 -2.77 -16.08
N LEU A 282 16.31 -3.63 -15.07
CA LEU A 282 17.56 -4.00 -14.37
C LEU A 282 18.18 -5.29 -14.91
N LYS A 283 17.51 -5.95 -15.85
CA LYS A 283 17.98 -7.21 -16.45
C LYS A 283 19.33 -7.04 -17.14
N GLY A 284 20.29 -7.91 -16.78
CA GLY A 284 21.64 -7.93 -17.35
C GLY A 284 22.57 -6.84 -16.83
N ILE A 285 22.13 -6.00 -15.90
CA ILE A 285 23.01 -5.09 -15.16
C ILE A 285 23.76 -5.92 -14.12
N ARG A 286 25.10 -5.75 -14.06
CA ARG A 286 25.93 -6.38 -13.03
C ARG A 286 25.70 -5.73 -11.68
N ASP A 287 25.90 -6.48 -10.61
CA ASP A 287 25.64 -6.01 -9.24
C ASP A 287 26.38 -4.70 -8.90
N GLU A 288 27.60 -4.51 -9.39
CA GLU A 288 28.41 -3.29 -9.16
C GLU A 288 27.90 -2.07 -9.96
N ALA A 289 27.05 -2.29 -10.96
CA ALA A 289 26.45 -1.25 -11.78
C ALA A 289 24.99 -0.96 -11.41
N LEU A 290 24.42 -1.69 -10.44
CA LEU A 290 23.09 -1.40 -9.91
C LEU A 290 23.08 -0.03 -9.20
N PRO A 291 21.94 0.70 -9.23
CA PRO A 291 21.83 2.01 -8.58
C PRO A 291 22.14 1.97 -7.07
N THR A 292 22.85 2.97 -6.54
CA THR A 292 22.99 3.10 -5.08
C THR A 292 21.65 3.48 -4.45
N VAL A 293 21.27 2.76 -3.39
CA VAL A 293 20.05 2.98 -2.62
C VAL A 293 20.43 3.35 -1.18
N LEU A 294 19.92 4.48 -0.67
CA LEU A 294 19.91 4.75 0.76
C LEU A 294 18.63 4.18 1.35
N VAL A 295 18.75 3.18 2.23
CA VAL A 295 17.63 2.61 2.98
C VAL A 295 17.54 3.30 4.33
N GLY A 296 16.46 4.04 4.56
CA GLY A 296 16.10 4.63 5.84
C GLY A 296 15.18 3.70 6.62
N VAL A 297 15.65 3.17 7.74
CA VAL A 297 14.91 2.32 8.68
C VAL A 297 14.46 3.16 9.86
N PHE A 298 13.16 3.15 10.17
CA PHE A 298 12.54 3.95 11.23
C PHE A 298 11.86 3.05 12.26
N ILE A 299 12.40 3.06 13.50
CA ILE A 299 11.86 2.33 14.66
C ILE A 299 11.33 3.39 15.64
N GLU A 300 10.08 3.79 15.44
CA GLU A 300 9.50 4.97 16.11
C GLU A 300 8.62 4.61 17.32
N GLN A 301 8.34 3.32 17.52
CA GLN A 301 7.57 2.79 18.64
C GLN A 301 7.90 1.30 18.86
N PRO A 302 7.56 0.72 20.03
CA PRO A 302 7.79 -0.69 20.29
C PRO A 302 7.11 -1.56 19.23
N THR A 303 7.94 -2.23 18.44
CA THR A 303 7.53 -3.06 17.31
C THR A 303 7.90 -4.52 17.56
N PRO A 304 6.97 -5.49 17.39
CA PRO A 304 7.27 -6.91 17.51
C PRO A 304 8.10 -7.40 16.32
N PHE A 305 8.82 -8.50 16.51
CA PHE A 305 9.60 -9.19 15.48
C PHE A 305 10.65 -8.33 14.77
N LEU A 306 11.28 -7.39 15.48
CA LEU A 306 12.34 -6.54 14.92
C LEU A 306 13.54 -7.38 14.41
N SER A 307 13.86 -8.47 15.08
CA SER A 307 14.82 -9.47 14.58
C SER A 307 14.45 -10.05 13.21
N LEU A 308 13.17 -10.39 12.97
CA LEU A 308 12.70 -10.84 11.66
C LEU A 308 12.73 -9.71 10.63
N PHE A 309 12.44 -8.47 11.02
CA PHE A 309 12.58 -7.31 10.13
C PHE A 309 14.01 -7.21 9.57
N PHE A 310 15.02 -7.30 10.43
CA PHE A 310 16.42 -7.26 9.98
C PHE A 310 16.81 -8.47 9.14
N LEU A 311 16.32 -9.67 9.49
CA LEU A 311 16.53 -10.86 8.67
C LEU A 311 15.93 -10.72 7.26
N ARG A 312 14.75 -10.11 7.15
CA ARG A 312 14.10 -9.81 5.86
C ARG A 312 14.87 -8.76 5.08
N LEU A 313 15.43 -7.74 5.74
CA LEU A 313 16.30 -6.75 5.12
C LEU A 313 17.56 -7.41 4.51
N LEU A 314 18.18 -8.35 5.22
CA LEU A 314 19.34 -9.12 4.72
C LEU A 314 19.00 -10.02 3.53
N ARG A 315 17.76 -10.55 3.50
CA ARG A 315 17.27 -11.44 2.45
C ARG A 315 16.91 -10.70 1.16
N LEU A 316 16.84 -9.37 1.16
CA LEU A 316 16.59 -8.61 -0.06
C LEU A 316 17.62 -9.00 -1.14
N ARG A 317 17.14 -9.35 -2.33
CA ARG A 317 17.96 -9.71 -3.48
C ARG A 317 18.51 -8.44 -4.14
N TYR A 318 19.33 -7.70 -3.41
CA TYR A 318 20.01 -6.49 -3.85
C TYR A 318 21.41 -6.44 -3.23
N PRO A 319 22.48 -6.07 -3.96
CA PRO A 319 23.83 -6.12 -3.41
C PRO A 319 23.97 -5.19 -2.22
N GLN A 320 24.37 -5.71 -1.06
CA GLN A 320 24.53 -4.93 0.17
C GLN A 320 25.55 -3.79 -0.02
N LYS A 321 26.55 -3.98 -0.89
CA LYS A 321 27.53 -2.95 -1.28
C LYS A 321 26.97 -1.80 -2.11
N GLN A 322 25.73 -1.91 -2.59
CA GLN A 322 24.97 -0.82 -3.21
C GLN A 322 23.92 -0.21 -2.28
N ILE A 323 23.83 -0.71 -1.04
CA ILE A 323 22.92 -0.22 -0.02
C ILE A 323 23.70 0.57 1.02
N ARG A 324 23.23 1.76 1.32
CA ARG A 324 23.61 2.51 2.52
C ARG A 324 22.47 2.43 3.51
N LEU A 325 22.78 2.24 4.79
CA LEU A 325 21.79 2.22 5.85
C LEU A 325 21.80 3.53 6.63
N PHE A 326 20.61 4.09 6.81
CA PHE A 326 20.31 5.06 7.85
C PHE A 326 19.29 4.40 8.77
N ILE A 327 19.62 4.24 10.06
CA ILE A 327 18.71 3.67 11.05
C ILE A 327 18.43 4.73 12.09
N HIS A 328 17.15 5.08 12.27
CA HIS A 328 16.68 5.83 13.42
C HIS A 328 15.95 4.88 14.36
N ASN A 329 16.43 4.80 15.60
CA ASN A 329 15.77 4.05 16.66
C ASN A 329 15.38 5.01 17.79
N HIS A 330 14.08 5.25 17.94
CA HIS A 330 13.54 6.02 19.05
C HIS A 330 13.40 5.18 20.33
N GLU A 331 13.34 3.85 20.20
CA GLU A 331 12.98 2.94 21.27
C GLU A 331 14.18 2.37 22.02
N GLN A 332 14.25 2.67 23.33
CA GLN A 332 15.29 2.14 24.20
C GLN A 332 15.25 0.61 24.28
N HIS A 333 14.07 0.01 24.24
CA HIS A 333 13.87 -1.44 24.24
C HIS A 333 14.60 -2.13 23.07
N HIS A 334 14.58 -1.50 21.90
CA HIS A 334 15.14 -2.06 20.66
C HIS A 334 16.63 -1.81 20.46
N LYS A 335 17.27 -1.07 21.38
CA LYS A 335 18.68 -0.66 21.24
C LYS A 335 19.63 -1.84 21.07
N LEU A 336 19.53 -2.85 21.93
CA LEU A 336 20.44 -4.00 21.89
C LEU A 336 20.27 -4.84 20.61
N GLU A 337 19.05 -4.98 20.12
CA GLU A 337 18.78 -5.70 18.87
C GLU A 337 19.40 -4.99 17.65
N VAL A 338 19.26 -3.67 17.58
CA VAL A 338 19.87 -2.84 16.53
C VAL A 338 21.39 -2.90 16.59
N GLU A 339 21.98 -2.76 17.78
CA GLU A 339 23.44 -2.82 17.97
C GLU A 339 24.01 -4.19 17.57
N ARG A 340 23.34 -5.29 17.93
CA ARG A 340 23.72 -6.64 17.53
C ARG A 340 23.67 -6.82 16.02
N PHE A 341 22.59 -6.40 15.36
CA PHE A 341 22.48 -6.46 13.90
C PHE A 341 23.61 -5.70 13.20
N LEU A 342 23.94 -4.50 13.68
CA LEU A 342 25.01 -3.70 13.09
C LEU A 342 26.40 -4.28 13.36
N ALA A 343 26.62 -4.90 14.53
CA ALA A 343 27.87 -5.58 14.84
C ALA A 343 28.11 -6.79 13.92
N GLU A 344 27.06 -7.57 13.64
CA GLU A 344 27.14 -8.77 12.81
C GLU A 344 27.18 -8.45 11.32
N HIS A 345 26.32 -7.54 10.84
CA HIS A 345 26.07 -7.34 9.41
C HIS A 345 26.38 -5.93 8.90
N GLY A 346 26.66 -4.95 9.78
CA GLY A 346 26.86 -3.55 9.39
C GLY A 346 27.99 -3.36 8.38
N SER A 347 29.04 -4.21 8.44
CA SER A 347 30.19 -4.17 7.51
C SER A 347 29.88 -4.69 6.10
N GLU A 348 28.76 -5.39 5.91
CA GLU A 348 28.33 -5.90 4.60
C GLU A 348 27.79 -4.77 3.71
N TYR A 349 27.18 -3.75 4.33
CA TYR A 349 26.64 -2.58 3.65
C TYR A 349 27.73 -1.62 3.16
N GLN A 350 27.38 -0.70 2.26
CA GLN A 350 28.30 0.32 1.77
C GLN A 350 28.69 1.32 2.86
N SER A 351 27.70 1.75 3.64
CA SER A 351 27.89 2.58 4.83
C SER A 351 26.67 2.47 5.74
N VAL A 352 26.85 2.80 7.02
CA VAL A 352 25.80 2.79 8.03
C VAL A 352 25.86 4.10 8.82
N LYS A 353 24.69 4.69 9.09
CA LYS A 353 24.50 5.77 10.05
C LYS A 353 23.38 5.40 11.01
N LEU A 354 23.69 5.29 12.29
CA LEU A 354 22.72 5.07 13.36
C LEU A 354 22.44 6.38 14.10
N VAL A 355 21.17 6.67 14.34
CA VAL A 355 20.70 7.68 15.30
C VAL A 355 19.88 6.93 16.35
N GLY A 356 20.49 6.71 17.52
CA GLY A 356 19.88 5.94 18.61
C GLY A 356 18.99 6.78 19.53
N PRO A 357 18.34 6.12 20.50
CA PRO A 357 17.33 6.73 21.36
C PRO A 357 17.90 7.83 22.27
N GLU A 358 19.21 7.79 22.57
CA GLU A 358 19.90 8.82 23.34
C GLU A 358 19.85 10.22 22.73
N MET A 359 19.68 10.32 21.40
CA MET A 359 19.61 11.60 20.69
C MET A 359 18.25 12.29 20.83
N ARG A 360 17.20 11.57 21.27
CA ARG A 360 15.82 12.08 21.45
C ARG A 360 15.31 12.89 20.25
N MET A 361 15.65 12.43 19.05
CA MET A 361 15.20 13.07 17.81
C MET A 361 13.73 12.74 17.58
N ALA A 362 12.95 13.74 17.15
CA ALA A 362 11.55 13.52 16.78
C ALA A 362 11.47 12.77 15.45
N ASN A 363 10.40 11.97 15.29
CA ASN A 363 10.16 11.17 14.08
C ASN A 363 10.28 12.00 12.79
N ALA A 364 9.62 13.16 12.72
CA ALA A 364 9.68 14.04 11.55
C ALA A 364 11.10 14.55 11.23
N ASP A 365 11.88 14.92 12.26
CA ASP A 365 13.28 15.34 12.10
C ASP A 365 14.17 14.20 11.59
N ALA A 366 13.98 12.99 12.12
CA ALA A 366 14.72 11.81 11.69
C ALA A 366 14.42 11.45 10.24
N ARG A 367 13.15 11.51 9.82
CA ARG A 367 12.75 11.25 8.43
C ARG A 367 13.27 12.32 7.46
N ASN A 368 13.22 13.59 7.86
CA ASN A 368 13.86 14.68 7.10
C ASN A 368 15.36 14.41 6.94
N MET A 369 16.05 14.03 8.02
CA MET A 369 17.48 13.69 7.97
C MET A 369 17.76 12.54 7.00
N GLY A 370 16.97 11.46 7.04
CA GLY A 370 17.11 10.33 6.11
C GLY A 370 16.96 10.75 4.64
N ALA A 371 15.91 11.51 4.34
CA ALA A 371 15.69 12.04 2.99
C ALA A 371 16.80 13.02 2.56
N ASP A 372 17.28 13.88 3.45
CA ASP A 372 18.32 14.86 3.20
C ASP A 372 19.68 14.23 2.91
N LEU A 373 20.02 13.13 3.59
CA LEU A 373 21.24 12.38 3.30
C LEU A 373 21.27 11.90 1.84
N CYS A 374 20.13 11.46 1.29
CA CYS A 374 20.04 11.13 -0.13
C CYS A 374 19.99 12.37 -1.03
N ARG A 375 19.28 13.42 -0.60
CA ARG A 375 19.15 14.68 -1.36
C ARG A 375 20.52 15.35 -1.58
N GLN A 376 21.34 15.39 -0.55
CA GLN A 376 22.65 16.04 -0.56
C GLN A 376 23.72 15.22 -1.31
N ASP A 377 23.51 13.91 -1.44
CA ASP A 377 24.44 13.04 -2.16
C ASP A 377 23.99 12.76 -3.61
N GLN A 378 24.79 13.24 -4.56
CA GLN A 378 24.54 13.03 -5.99
C GLN A 378 24.64 11.55 -6.44
N THR A 379 25.37 10.72 -5.69
CA THR A 379 25.48 9.27 -5.94
C THR A 379 24.27 8.50 -5.44
N CYS A 380 23.49 9.06 -4.50
CA CYS A 380 22.23 8.46 -4.07
C CYS A 380 21.20 8.53 -5.21
N THR A 381 20.90 7.36 -5.79
CA THR A 381 19.95 7.25 -6.90
C THR A 381 18.52 7.08 -6.39
N TYR A 382 18.34 6.33 -5.31
CA TYR A 382 17.04 6.13 -4.66
C TYR A 382 17.14 6.22 -3.15
N TYR A 383 16.11 6.77 -2.53
CA TYR A 383 15.85 6.71 -1.10
C TYR A 383 14.71 5.74 -0.84
N PHE A 384 14.94 4.68 -0.09
CA PHE A 384 13.93 3.70 0.31
C PHE A 384 13.65 3.87 1.79
N SER A 385 12.51 4.46 2.13
CA SER A 385 12.05 4.58 3.52
C SER A 385 11.27 3.33 3.88
N VAL A 386 11.56 2.74 5.04
CA VAL A 386 10.85 1.57 5.57
C VAL A 386 10.74 1.67 7.09
N ASP A 387 9.53 1.48 7.59
CA ASP A 387 9.23 1.45 9.02
C ASP A 387 9.35 0.02 9.55
N ALA A 388 9.67 -0.10 10.85
CA ALA A 388 9.91 -1.39 11.49
C ALA A 388 8.70 -2.34 11.45
N ASP A 389 7.48 -1.80 11.34
CA ASP A 389 6.22 -2.55 11.30
C ASP A 389 5.90 -3.14 9.91
N VAL A 390 6.82 -3.03 8.96
CA VAL A 390 6.70 -3.58 7.61
C VAL A 390 7.36 -4.95 7.52
N ALA A 391 6.55 -5.97 7.26
CA ALA A 391 7.01 -7.32 6.96
C ALA A 391 7.30 -7.49 5.45
N LEU A 392 8.51 -7.18 5.02
CA LEU A 392 8.95 -7.38 3.61
C LEU A 392 9.21 -8.86 3.32
N THR A 393 8.21 -9.57 2.81
CA THR A 393 8.31 -11.01 2.51
C THR A 393 8.79 -11.30 1.08
N GLU A 394 8.71 -10.33 0.15
CA GLU A 394 9.22 -10.47 -1.22
C GLU A 394 10.68 -9.99 -1.33
N PRO A 395 11.67 -10.88 -1.55
CA PRO A 395 13.08 -10.50 -1.64
C PRO A 395 13.42 -9.57 -2.80
N ASP A 396 12.67 -9.58 -3.91
CA ASP A 396 12.92 -8.71 -5.07
C ASP A 396 12.30 -7.31 -4.92
N THR A 397 11.73 -6.95 -3.76
CA THR A 397 10.99 -5.68 -3.53
C THR A 397 11.72 -4.45 -4.09
N LEU A 398 13.00 -4.24 -3.74
CA LEU A 398 13.77 -3.08 -4.21
C LEU A 398 13.89 -3.06 -5.75
N ARG A 399 14.14 -4.21 -6.38
CA ARG A 399 14.26 -4.32 -7.84
C ARG A 399 12.94 -3.96 -8.51
N LEU A 400 11.85 -4.57 -8.05
CA LEU A 400 10.50 -4.35 -8.60
C LEU A 400 10.08 -2.87 -8.51
N LEU A 401 10.36 -2.21 -7.37
CA LEU A 401 10.04 -0.78 -7.20
C LEU A 401 10.91 0.13 -8.08
N ILE A 402 12.21 -0.17 -8.21
CA ILE A 402 13.13 0.58 -9.07
C ILE A 402 12.74 0.44 -10.55
N GLU A 403 12.39 -0.77 -10.98
CA GLU A 403 11.98 -1.06 -12.37
C GLU A 403 10.70 -0.29 -12.75
N GLN A 404 9.79 -0.06 -11.80
CA GLN A 404 8.55 0.68 -12.02
C GLN A 404 8.76 2.19 -12.33
N ASN A 405 9.95 2.71 -12.03
CA ASN A 405 10.48 4.00 -12.51
C ASN A 405 9.59 5.23 -12.23
N LYS A 406 8.94 5.30 -11.06
CA LYS A 406 8.16 6.48 -10.62
C LYS A 406 8.98 7.40 -9.70
N ASN A 407 8.55 8.66 -9.57
CA ASN A 407 9.23 9.63 -8.70
C ASN A 407 9.08 9.26 -7.22
N VAL A 408 7.86 8.93 -6.80
CA VAL A 408 7.51 8.43 -5.48
C VAL A 408 6.61 7.21 -5.65
N LEU A 409 6.98 6.06 -5.07
CA LEU A 409 6.25 4.80 -5.21
C LEU A 409 6.24 4.00 -3.91
N ALA A 410 5.05 3.59 -3.46
CA ALA A 410 4.87 2.64 -2.38
C ALA A 410 4.42 1.27 -2.90
N PRO A 411 4.97 0.15 -2.40
CA PRO A 411 4.30 -1.14 -2.51
C PRO A 411 3.05 -1.16 -1.60
N LEU A 412 1.98 -1.81 -2.04
CA LEU A 412 0.81 -2.05 -1.20
C LEU A 412 1.16 -3.03 -0.08
N MET A 413 0.96 -2.60 1.15
CA MET A 413 1.06 -3.40 2.38
C MET A 413 -0.28 -3.36 3.10
N THR A 414 -0.75 -4.52 3.55
CA THR A 414 -2.03 -4.68 4.26
C THR A 414 -1.82 -5.37 5.60
N ARG A 415 -2.56 -4.99 6.63
CA ARG A 415 -2.64 -5.80 7.86
C ARG A 415 -3.34 -7.12 7.54
N HIS A 416 -2.76 -8.24 7.97
CA HIS A 416 -3.27 -9.57 7.65
C HIS A 416 -4.76 -9.72 8.05
N GLY A 417 -5.59 -10.23 7.12
CA GLY A 417 -7.02 -10.43 7.34
C GLY A 417 -7.87 -9.15 7.50
N ARG A 418 -7.31 -7.96 7.25
CA ARG A 418 -8.00 -6.66 7.40
C ARG A 418 -7.87 -5.82 6.14
N LEU A 419 -8.71 -4.78 6.04
CA LEU A 419 -8.63 -3.80 4.95
C LEU A 419 -7.62 -2.68 5.21
N TRP A 420 -7.14 -2.51 6.45
CA TRP A 420 -6.16 -1.49 6.81
C TRP A 420 -4.86 -1.68 6.03
N SER A 421 -4.41 -0.63 5.35
CA SER A 421 -3.26 -0.64 4.44
C SER A 421 -2.46 0.65 4.52
N ASN A 422 -1.25 0.65 3.97
CA ASN A 422 -0.32 1.78 3.97
C ASN A 422 -0.62 2.89 2.93
N PHE A 423 -1.90 3.07 2.57
CA PHE A 423 -2.32 4.10 1.61
C PHE A 423 -3.77 4.52 1.86
N TRP A 424 -4.12 5.74 1.46
CA TRP A 424 -5.51 6.19 1.38
C TRP A 424 -5.87 6.50 -0.07
N GLY A 425 -7.05 6.08 -0.50
CA GLY A 425 -7.54 6.35 -1.86
C GLY A 425 -8.19 7.73 -2.01
N ALA A 426 -8.64 8.34 -0.92
CA ALA A 426 -9.27 9.66 -0.90
C ALA A 426 -8.93 10.42 0.39
N LEU A 427 -9.21 11.74 0.39
CA LEU A 427 -9.12 12.59 1.57
C LEU A 427 -10.49 13.21 1.87
N SER A 428 -10.77 13.44 3.15
CA SER A 428 -11.88 14.29 3.58
C SER A 428 -11.59 15.77 3.24
N ALA A 429 -12.59 16.63 3.39
CA ALA A 429 -12.42 18.08 3.20
C ALA A 429 -11.34 18.67 4.14
N ASP A 430 -11.16 18.09 5.32
CA ASP A 430 -10.16 18.49 6.31
C ASP A 430 -8.77 17.88 6.06
N GLY A 431 -8.61 17.09 4.99
CA GLY A 431 -7.34 16.46 4.62
C GLY A 431 -7.01 15.16 5.35
N TYR A 432 -7.98 14.59 6.09
CA TYR A 432 -7.85 13.30 6.80
C TYR A 432 -8.33 12.12 5.94
N TYR A 433 -8.25 10.91 6.50
CA TYR A 433 -8.68 9.68 5.84
C TYR A 433 -10.11 9.78 5.29
N ALA A 434 -10.27 9.42 4.01
CA ALA A 434 -11.54 9.04 3.43
C ALA A 434 -11.35 7.78 2.57
N ARG A 435 -12.38 6.94 2.52
CA ARG A 435 -12.38 5.75 1.67
C ARG A 435 -12.77 6.13 0.24
N SER A 436 -11.94 5.82 -0.75
CA SER A 436 -12.31 5.92 -2.16
C SER A 436 -13.21 4.76 -2.59
N GLU A 437 -13.95 4.95 -3.68
CA GLU A 437 -14.86 3.94 -4.24
C GLU A 437 -14.15 2.63 -4.61
N ASP A 438 -12.89 2.71 -5.04
CA ASP A 438 -12.07 1.59 -5.51
C ASP A 438 -11.12 1.02 -4.45
N TYR A 439 -11.10 1.57 -3.23
CA TYR A 439 -10.15 1.19 -2.18
C TYR A 439 -10.14 -0.32 -1.89
N VAL A 440 -11.32 -0.88 -1.67
CA VAL A 440 -11.47 -2.31 -1.34
C VAL A 440 -11.04 -3.20 -2.51
N ASP A 441 -11.30 -2.77 -3.74
CA ASP A 441 -10.92 -3.50 -4.94
C ASP A 441 -9.39 -3.55 -5.12
N ILE A 442 -8.70 -2.44 -4.80
CA ILE A 442 -7.24 -2.35 -4.85
C ILE A 442 -6.62 -3.21 -3.74
N VAL A 443 -7.11 -3.08 -2.50
CA VAL A 443 -6.60 -3.83 -1.33
C VAL A 443 -6.75 -5.34 -1.51
N GLN A 444 -7.90 -5.80 -2.04
CA GLN A 444 -8.17 -7.23 -2.24
C GLN A 444 -7.58 -7.79 -3.54
N GLY A 445 -6.85 -6.99 -4.33
CA GLY A 445 -6.28 -7.42 -5.60
C GLY A 445 -7.32 -7.69 -6.70
N ARG A 446 -8.56 -7.18 -6.57
CA ARG A 446 -9.58 -7.23 -7.63
C ARG A 446 -9.24 -6.26 -8.76
N ARG A 447 -8.57 -5.15 -8.43
CA ARG A 447 -7.97 -4.22 -9.39
C ARG A 447 -6.48 -4.13 -9.13
N VAL A 448 -5.69 -4.67 -10.06
CA VAL A 448 -4.22 -4.69 -9.99
C VAL A 448 -3.63 -3.65 -10.94
N GLY A 449 -2.69 -2.85 -10.45
CA GLY A 449 -2.06 -1.77 -11.23
C GLY A 449 -1.11 -0.88 -10.43
N VAL A 450 -0.88 0.31 -10.98
CA VAL A 450 -0.08 1.39 -10.38
C VAL A 450 -0.99 2.62 -10.28
N TRP A 451 -1.29 3.03 -9.06
CA TRP A 451 -2.37 3.96 -8.73
C TRP A 451 -1.80 5.29 -8.24
N ASN A 452 -2.22 6.41 -8.82
CA ASN A 452 -1.95 7.73 -8.24
C ASN A 452 -2.89 7.95 -7.05
N VAL A 453 -2.33 8.06 -5.84
CA VAL A 453 -3.08 8.10 -4.58
C VAL A 453 -2.67 9.32 -3.75
N PRO A 454 -3.58 9.88 -2.93
CA PRO A 454 -3.28 11.07 -2.14
C PRO A 454 -2.37 10.82 -0.93
N TYR A 455 -2.25 9.58 -0.44
CA TYR A 455 -1.50 9.27 0.78
C TYR A 455 -0.84 7.89 0.68
N ILE A 456 0.41 7.79 1.12
CA ILE A 456 1.19 6.57 1.29
C ILE A 456 1.98 6.66 2.60
N SER A 457 2.25 5.53 3.24
CA SER A 457 2.99 5.46 4.52
C SER A 457 3.82 4.18 4.63
N ASN A 458 4.54 4.03 5.75
CA ASN A 458 5.31 2.85 6.18
C ASN A 458 6.47 2.42 5.27
N VAL A 459 6.27 2.31 3.97
CA VAL A 459 7.30 1.89 3.01
C VAL A 459 7.11 2.57 1.66
N TYR A 460 8.17 3.22 1.17
CA TYR A 460 8.14 3.90 -0.12
C TYR A 460 9.55 4.17 -0.67
N LEU A 461 9.64 4.19 -2.00
CA LEU A 461 10.83 4.52 -2.77
C LEU A 461 10.67 5.91 -3.39
N ILE A 462 11.66 6.77 -3.18
CA ILE A 462 11.76 8.09 -3.80
C ILE A 462 13.01 8.14 -4.68
N LYS A 463 12.87 8.64 -5.91
CA LYS A 463 14.04 8.94 -6.76
C LYS A 463 14.85 10.08 -6.14
N GLY A 464 16.17 9.88 -6.03
CA GLY A 464 17.09 10.95 -5.59
C GLY A 464 17.03 12.18 -6.50
N SER A 465 16.83 11.99 -7.81
CA SER A 465 16.60 13.11 -8.74
C SER A 465 15.32 13.88 -8.45
N ALA A 466 14.25 13.23 -8.00
CA ALA A 466 13.01 13.88 -7.63
C ALA A 466 13.17 14.68 -6.32
N LEU A 467 13.90 14.14 -5.33
CA LEU A 467 14.27 14.86 -4.10
C LEU A 467 15.04 16.16 -4.38
N ARG A 468 15.87 16.18 -5.43
CA ARG A 468 16.72 17.31 -5.79
C ARG A 468 16.05 18.32 -6.74
N ALA A 469 15.25 17.85 -7.70
CA ALA A 469 14.72 18.69 -8.77
C ALA A 469 13.26 19.12 -8.57
N GLU A 470 12.42 18.24 -8.03
CA GLU A 470 10.97 18.45 -7.91
C GLU A 470 10.57 18.84 -6.47
N LEU A 471 11.12 18.14 -5.47
CA LEU A 471 10.83 18.36 -4.04
C LEU A 471 11.82 19.37 -3.42
N LYS A 472 11.72 20.62 -3.87
CA LYS A 472 12.62 21.73 -3.50
C LYS A 472 12.50 22.18 -2.05
N HIS A 473 11.31 22.09 -1.45
CA HIS A 473 11.15 22.34 -0.02
C HIS A 473 11.76 21.17 0.74
N ALA A 474 12.82 21.46 1.48
CA ALA A 474 13.63 20.43 2.13
C ALA A 474 12.85 19.72 3.25
N ASP A 475 12.09 20.49 4.02
CA ASP A 475 11.22 19.97 5.07
C ASP A 475 10.00 19.29 4.44
N LEU A 476 10.05 17.96 4.44
CA LEU A 476 8.97 17.12 3.94
C LEU A 476 8.05 16.65 5.07
N PHE A 477 8.56 16.50 6.29
CA PHE A 477 7.85 15.78 7.36
C PHE A 477 7.21 16.69 8.43
N HIS A 478 7.31 18.01 8.30
CA HIS A 478 6.50 18.95 9.11
C HIS A 478 5.45 19.66 8.26
N TYR A 479 4.20 19.59 8.70
CA TYR A 479 3.13 20.42 8.16
C TYR A 479 2.03 20.65 9.20
N SER A 480 1.90 21.89 9.66
CA SER A 480 0.86 22.27 10.64
C SER A 480 0.92 21.38 11.90
N LYS A 481 -0.20 20.76 12.28
CA LYS A 481 -0.32 19.80 13.40
C LYS A 481 -0.47 18.34 12.92
N LEU A 482 -0.19 18.06 11.66
CA LEU A 482 -0.28 16.70 11.13
C LEU A 482 0.87 15.85 11.65
N ASP A 483 0.68 14.53 11.71
CA ASP A 483 1.80 13.60 11.93
C ASP A 483 2.80 13.63 10.76
N ALA A 484 3.94 12.95 10.92
CA ALA A 484 5.03 12.97 9.97
C ALA A 484 4.63 12.43 8.58
N ASP A 485 3.83 11.37 8.51
CA ASP A 485 3.44 10.73 7.24
C ASP A 485 2.37 11.54 6.51
N MET A 486 1.39 12.06 7.25
CA MET A 486 0.42 13.02 6.70
C MET A 486 1.11 14.29 6.21
N SER A 487 2.09 14.80 6.95
CA SER A 487 2.90 15.96 6.56
C SER A 487 3.70 15.70 5.29
N PHE A 488 4.37 14.55 5.19
CA PHE A 488 5.06 14.09 3.98
C PHE A 488 4.13 14.12 2.78
N CYS A 489 2.98 13.46 2.87
CA CYS A 489 2.05 13.39 1.76
C CYS A 489 1.51 14.79 1.41
N ALA A 490 1.18 15.63 2.39
CA ALA A 490 0.71 16.99 2.15
C ALA A 490 1.75 17.86 1.45
N ASN A 491 3.01 17.81 1.88
CA ASN A 491 4.12 18.59 1.32
C ASN A 491 4.52 18.11 -0.08
N VAL A 492 4.45 16.80 -0.36
CA VAL A 492 4.66 16.25 -1.71
C VAL A 492 3.55 16.71 -2.66
N ARG A 493 2.27 16.69 -2.23
CA ARG A 493 1.14 17.18 -3.03
C ARG A 493 1.22 18.68 -3.32
N GLN A 494 1.63 19.50 -2.35
CA GLN A 494 1.80 20.95 -2.55
C GLN A 494 2.86 21.30 -3.58
N GLN A 495 3.82 20.39 -3.81
CA GLN A 495 4.86 20.52 -4.83
C GLN A 495 4.45 19.85 -6.16
N GLU A 496 3.17 19.47 -6.32
CA GLU A 496 2.59 18.88 -7.54
C GLU A 496 3.26 17.58 -7.99
N VAL A 497 3.90 16.84 -7.08
CA VAL A 497 4.50 15.53 -7.34
C VAL A 497 3.47 14.44 -7.05
N PHE A 498 3.33 13.46 -7.95
CA PHE A 498 2.42 12.35 -7.73
C PHE A 498 3.03 11.30 -6.81
N MET A 499 2.18 10.71 -5.97
CA MET A 499 2.50 9.55 -5.17
C MET A 499 1.81 8.34 -5.78
N PHE A 500 2.61 7.32 -6.12
CA PHE A 500 2.09 6.10 -6.70
C PHE A 500 2.06 4.97 -5.68
N LEU A 501 1.07 4.10 -5.80
CA LEU A 501 0.96 2.82 -5.11
C LEU A 501 0.99 1.70 -6.15
N THR A 502 1.77 0.64 -5.93
CA THR A 502 1.71 -0.57 -6.77
C THR A 502 1.22 -1.77 -5.98
N ASN A 503 0.23 -2.48 -6.53
CA ASN A 503 -0.23 -3.77 -6.04
C ASN A 503 -0.05 -4.88 -7.10
N ARG A 504 0.90 -4.68 -8.04
CA ARG A 504 1.22 -5.65 -9.10
C ARG A 504 1.84 -6.95 -8.58
N HIS A 505 2.43 -6.90 -7.40
CA HIS A 505 3.05 -8.02 -6.70
C HIS A 505 2.60 -8.01 -5.25
N THR A 506 2.67 -9.17 -4.59
CA THR A 506 2.58 -9.28 -3.14
C THR A 506 3.95 -8.99 -2.56
N PHE A 507 4.12 -7.85 -1.89
CA PHE A 507 5.41 -7.42 -1.36
C PHE A 507 5.63 -7.83 0.10
N GLY A 508 4.55 -8.00 0.85
CA GLY A 508 4.59 -8.11 2.29
C GLY A 508 3.26 -7.76 2.95
N HIS A 509 3.32 -7.49 4.24
CA HIS A 509 2.18 -7.08 5.06
C HIS A 509 2.62 -6.11 6.16
N LEU A 510 1.64 -5.53 6.86
CA LEU A 510 1.86 -4.69 8.03
C LEU A 510 1.62 -5.50 9.30
N LEU A 511 2.51 -5.34 10.28
CA LEU A 511 2.31 -5.85 11.64
C LEU A 511 1.19 -5.07 12.34
N SER A 512 0.48 -5.75 13.24
CA SER A 512 -0.30 -5.06 14.27
C SER A 512 0.63 -4.69 15.41
N LEU A 513 0.56 -3.42 15.82
CA LEU A 513 1.24 -2.91 17.01
C LEU A 513 0.25 -2.75 18.17
N ASP A 514 -0.99 -3.19 17.96
CA ASP A 514 -2.09 -2.95 18.88
C ASP A 514 -1.84 -3.76 20.16
N ASN A 515 -1.61 -3.08 21.29
CA ASN A 515 -1.34 -3.68 22.60
C ASN A 515 -0.02 -4.48 22.71
N TYR A 516 0.98 -4.22 21.87
CA TYR A 516 2.30 -4.83 22.06
C TYR A 516 2.89 -4.40 23.40
N GLN A 517 3.29 -5.37 24.22
CA GLN A 517 3.84 -5.15 25.56
C GLN A 517 5.34 -5.43 25.55
N THR A 518 6.10 -4.66 26.33
CA THR A 518 7.55 -4.82 26.49
C THR A 518 7.90 -5.25 27.92
N THR A 519 7.06 -6.08 28.53
CA THR A 519 7.14 -6.50 29.95
C THR A 519 7.78 -7.86 30.15
N HIS A 520 8.01 -8.61 29.08
CA HIS A 520 8.63 -9.94 29.08
C HIS A 520 10.07 -9.86 28.57
N LEU A 521 10.86 -10.90 28.84
CA LEU A 521 12.22 -11.01 28.30
C LEU A 521 12.14 -11.19 26.77
N HIS A 522 11.22 -12.05 26.31
CA HIS A 522 10.94 -12.31 24.89
C HIS A 522 9.48 -12.00 24.55
N ASN A 523 9.18 -10.72 24.36
CA ASN A 523 7.82 -10.21 24.12
C ASN A 523 7.12 -10.82 22.90
N ASP A 524 7.88 -11.12 21.85
CA ASP A 524 7.39 -11.74 20.61
C ASP A 524 6.67 -13.09 20.86
N LEU A 525 6.99 -13.82 21.94
CA LEU A 525 6.31 -15.07 22.27
C LEU A 525 4.80 -14.87 22.43
N TRP A 526 4.37 -13.71 22.95
CA TRP A 526 2.96 -13.38 23.19
C TRP A 526 2.18 -12.88 21.95
N GLU A 527 2.86 -12.72 20.82
CA GLU A 527 2.28 -12.09 19.63
C GLU A 527 1.49 -13.04 18.71
N VAL A 528 1.26 -14.29 19.14
CA VAL A 528 0.53 -15.31 18.36
C VAL A 528 -0.87 -14.86 17.97
N PHE A 529 -1.53 -14.00 18.74
CA PHE A 529 -2.86 -13.47 18.42
C PHE A 529 -2.85 -12.31 17.45
N SER A 530 -1.98 -11.32 17.69
CA SER A 530 -1.93 -10.07 16.93
C SER A 530 -1.26 -10.25 15.56
N ASN A 531 -0.22 -11.09 15.50
CA ASN A 531 0.66 -11.26 14.35
C ASN A 531 0.96 -12.75 14.09
N PRO A 532 -0.06 -13.58 13.79
CA PRO A 532 0.08 -15.04 13.72
C PRO A 532 1.05 -15.53 12.63
N GLU A 533 1.12 -14.86 11.48
CA GLU A 533 2.01 -15.28 10.38
C GLU A 533 3.49 -15.06 10.72
N ASP A 534 3.82 -13.93 11.35
CA ASP A 534 5.18 -13.62 11.81
C ASP A 534 5.58 -14.48 13.00
N TRP A 535 4.66 -14.70 13.94
CA TRP A 535 4.85 -15.63 15.05
C TRP A 535 5.15 -17.04 14.53
N LYS A 536 4.40 -17.50 13.53
CA LYS A 536 4.64 -18.78 12.86
C LYS A 536 5.99 -18.83 12.17
N GLU A 537 6.39 -17.78 11.44
CA GLU A 537 7.72 -17.72 10.80
C GLU A 537 8.86 -17.79 11.82
N LYS A 538 8.71 -17.10 12.97
CA LYS A 538 9.74 -17.09 14.02
C LYS A 538 9.80 -18.41 14.80
N TYR A 539 8.64 -18.95 15.17
CA TYR A 539 8.55 -19.96 16.23
C TYR A 539 8.13 -21.35 15.79
N ILE A 540 7.41 -21.50 14.67
CA ILE A 540 7.01 -22.82 14.19
C ILE A 540 8.07 -23.37 13.26
N HIS A 541 8.46 -24.63 13.49
CA HIS A 541 9.50 -25.29 12.73
C HIS A 541 9.18 -25.26 11.21
N GLU A 542 10.13 -24.85 10.38
CA GLU A 542 9.97 -24.70 8.92
C GLU A 542 9.37 -25.95 8.23
N ASN A 543 9.75 -27.14 8.70
CA ASN A 543 9.27 -28.42 8.22
C ASN A 543 7.94 -28.91 8.84
N TYR A 544 7.30 -28.17 9.76
CA TYR A 544 6.00 -28.54 10.34
C TYR A 544 4.93 -28.78 9.28
N THR A 545 4.81 -27.91 8.27
CA THR A 545 3.82 -28.06 7.19
C THR A 545 4.05 -29.36 6.38
N LYS A 546 5.32 -29.76 6.22
CA LYS A 546 5.66 -31.05 5.58
C LYS A 546 5.28 -32.23 6.49
N ALA A 547 5.52 -32.10 7.80
CA ALA A 547 5.08 -33.06 8.82
C ALA A 547 3.57 -33.26 8.83
N LEU A 548 2.79 -32.18 8.79
CA LEU A 548 1.33 -32.24 8.74
C LEU A 548 0.82 -32.92 7.46
N ALA A 549 1.55 -32.77 6.35
CA ALA A 549 1.29 -33.51 5.11
C ALA A 549 1.71 -35.00 5.16
N GLY A 550 2.18 -35.49 6.31
CA GLY A 550 2.61 -36.87 6.55
C GLY A 550 4.08 -37.16 6.20
N LYS A 551 4.89 -36.14 5.92
CA LYS A 551 6.33 -36.30 5.60
C LYS A 551 7.18 -35.85 6.79
N LEU A 552 8.16 -36.63 7.25
CA LEU A 552 9.00 -36.33 8.44
C LEU A 552 8.30 -36.56 9.79
N VAL A 553 7.20 -37.31 9.79
CA VAL A 553 6.67 -37.90 11.02
C VAL A 553 7.29 -39.29 11.17
N GLU A 554 7.83 -39.56 12.36
CA GLU A 554 8.37 -40.86 12.74
C GLU A 554 7.52 -41.51 13.81
N THR A 555 7.64 -42.83 13.94
CA THR A 555 6.95 -43.61 14.97
C THR A 555 7.99 -44.43 15.75
N PRO A 556 8.76 -43.79 16.65
CA PRO A 556 9.87 -44.46 17.36
C PRO A 556 9.43 -45.62 18.25
N CYS A 557 8.20 -45.59 18.76
CA CYS A 557 7.57 -46.67 19.52
C CYS A 557 6.13 -46.88 19.03
N PRO A 558 5.49 -48.04 19.29
CA PRO A 558 4.10 -48.27 18.92
C PRO A 558 3.19 -47.14 19.44
N ASP A 559 2.39 -46.52 18.55
CA ASP A 559 1.50 -45.38 18.85
C ASP A 559 2.17 -44.20 19.56
N VAL A 560 3.49 -44.03 19.36
CA VAL A 560 4.24 -42.84 19.77
C VAL A 560 4.75 -42.17 18.51
N TYR A 561 4.19 -41.01 18.19
CA TYR A 561 4.59 -40.22 17.03
C TYR A 561 5.62 -39.17 17.40
N TRP A 562 6.46 -38.81 16.44
CA TRP A 562 7.53 -37.84 16.62
C TRP A 562 7.65 -36.93 15.41
N PHE A 563 7.51 -35.62 15.59
CA PHE A 563 7.47 -34.65 14.49
C PHE A 563 8.07 -33.29 14.89
N PRO A 564 8.59 -32.50 13.93
CA PRO A 564 9.10 -31.16 14.19
C PRO A 564 7.95 -30.16 14.45
N ILE A 565 8.09 -29.31 15.46
CA ILE A 565 7.05 -28.33 15.86
C ILE A 565 7.59 -26.93 16.12
N PHE A 566 8.72 -26.78 16.80
CA PHE A 566 9.30 -25.49 17.18
C PHE A 566 10.64 -25.24 16.51
N THR A 567 10.92 -23.98 16.18
CA THR A 567 12.27 -23.54 15.80
C THR A 567 13.20 -23.56 17.00
N GLU A 568 14.50 -23.44 16.76
CA GLU A 568 15.46 -23.32 17.86
C GLU A 568 15.21 -22.06 18.70
N ALA A 569 14.89 -20.94 18.06
CA ALA A 569 14.55 -19.69 18.73
C ALA A 569 13.33 -19.83 19.66
N ALA A 570 12.28 -20.54 19.23
CA ALA A 570 11.14 -20.82 20.11
C ALA A 570 11.53 -21.57 21.37
N CYS A 571 12.41 -22.56 21.22
CA CYS A 571 12.89 -23.35 22.34
C CYS A 571 13.77 -22.54 23.28
N ASP A 572 14.71 -21.76 22.74
CA ASP A 572 15.65 -20.96 23.53
C ASP A 572 14.93 -19.85 24.28
N GLU A 573 14.12 -19.05 23.57
CA GLU A 573 13.37 -17.95 24.19
C GLU A 573 12.38 -18.45 25.25
N LEU A 574 11.73 -19.61 25.04
CA LEU A 574 10.86 -20.20 26.06
C LEU A 574 11.63 -20.65 27.31
N VAL A 575 12.81 -21.28 27.15
CA VAL A 575 13.65 -21.69 28.29
C VAL A 575 14.19 -20.46 29.04
N GLU A 576 14.66 -19.45 28.32
CA GLU A 576 15.15 -18.19 28.89
C GLU A 576 14.06 -17.48 29.69
N GLU A 577 12.82 -17.44 29.20
CA GLU A 577 11.68 -16.85 29.92
C GLU A 577 11.34 -17.63 31.21
N MET A 578 11.39 -18.97 31.16
CA MET A 578 11.13 -19.82 32.34
C MET A 578 12.22 -19.63 33.41
N GLU A 579 13.49 -19.57 33.01
CA GLU A 579 14.59 -19.30 33.94
C GLU A 579 14.58 -17.85 34.44
N HIS A 580 14.11 -16.89 33.63
CA HIS A 580 13.93 -15.51 34.06
C HIS A 580 12.86 -15.38 35.15
N TYR A 581 11.76 -16.13 35.04
CA TYR A 581 10.75 -16.21 36.09
C TYR A 581 11.31 -16.86 37.36
N GLY A 582 12.07 -17.96 37.20
CA GLY A 582 12.93 -18.55 38.23
C GLY A 582 12.22 -19.23 39.41
N GLN A 583 10.90 -19.13 39.54
CA GLN A 583 10.12 -19.78 40.62
C GLN A 583 9.73 -21.21 40.23
N TRP A 584 10.72 -22.09 40.12
CA TRP A 584 10.52 -23.52 39.86
C TRP A 584 9.84 -24.24 41.05
N SER A 585 9.08 -25.30 40.77
CA SER A 585 8.49 -26.14 41.83
C SER A 585 9.58 -26.83 42.68
N LEU A 586 9.19 -27.34 43.85
CA LEU A 586 10.08 -28.14 44.70
C LEU A 586 10.11 -29.63 44.31
N GLY A 587 9.27 -30.07 43.37
CA GLY A 587 9.11 -31.49 43.03
C GLY A 587 8.40 -32.31 44.13
N ASP A 588 7.61 -31.65 44.97
CA ASP A 588 6.82 -32.29 46.04
C ASP A 588 5.36 -32.51 45.61
N ASN A 589 4.71 -33.55 46.12
CA ASN A 589 3.30 -33.85 45.81
C ASN A 589 2.31 -32.74 46.22
N LYS A 590 2.72 -31.73 46.99
CA LYS A 590 1.88 -30.60 47.37
C LYS A 590 2.42 -29.33 46.74
N ASP A 591 1.67 -28.78 45.80
CA ASP A 591 2.00 -27.52 45.16
C ASP A 591 0.82 -26.56 45.22
N ASN A 592 0.96 -25.51 46.03
CA ASN A 592 -0.09 -24.50 46.23
C ASN A 592 -0.26 -23.55 45.03
N ARG A 593 0.62 -23.65 44.02
CA ARG A 593 0.61 -22.82 42.80
C ARG A 593 -0.34 -23.39 41.74
N ILE A 594 -0.73 -24.66 41.85
CA ILE A 594 -1.66 -25.33 40.95
C ILE A 594 -3.06 -25.47 41.54
N GLN A 595 -4.07 -25.55 40.66
CA GLN A 595 -5.47 -25.70 41.06
C GLN A 595 -5.71 -27.09 41.67
N GLY A 596 -5.95 -27.15 42.98
CA GLY A 596 -6.19 -28.40 43.72
C GLY A 596 -5.08 -28.79 44.70
N GLY A 597 -3.89 -28.17 44.62
CA GLY A 597 -2.87 -28.26 45.66
C GLY A 597 -2.10 -29.58 45.75
N TYR A 598 -2.33 -30.53 44.83
CA TYR A 598 -1.74 -31.88 44.90
C TYR A 598 -1.39 -32.44 43.52
N GLU A 599 -0.13 -32.86 43.35
CA GLU A 599 0.38 -33.55 42.17
C GLU A 599 0.60 -35.03 42.46
N ASN A 600 -0.01 -35.90 41.66
CA ASN A 600 0.13 -37.34 41.83
C ASN A 600 1.55 -37.83 41.50
N VAL A 601 2.23 -37.11 40.60
CA VAL A 601 3.59 -37.42 40.14
C VAL A 601 4.31 -36.08 39.95
N PRO A 602 4.95 -35.54 41.00
CA PRO A 602 5.45 -34.18 40.96
C PRO A 602 6.70 -34.04 40.10
N THR A 603 6.81 -32.91 39.42
CA THR A 603 7.98 -32.51 38.64
C THR A 603 8.48 -31.12 39.05
N ILE A 604 9.78 -30.85 38.93
CA ILE A 604 10.33 -29.50 39.04
C ILE A 604 9.98 -28.74 37.77
N ASP A 605 8.96 -27.89 37.87
CA ASP A 605 8.34 -27.25 36.72
C ASP A 605 7.80 -25.83 37.00
N ILE A 606 7.43 -25.19 35.90
CA ILE A 606 6.69 -23.92 35.83
C ILE A 606 5.53 -24.12 34.86
N HIS A 607 4.32 -23.80 35.31
CA HIS A 607 3.11 -23.84 34.49
C HIS A 607 2.98 -22.58 33.63
N MET A 608 2.41 -22.72 32.44
CA MET A 608 2.25 -21.61 31.49
C MET A 608 1.41 -20.47 32.07
N ASN A 609 0.46 -20.75 32.98
CA ASN A 609 -0.36 -19.72 33.63
C ASN A 609 0.44 -18.84 34.61
N GLN A 610 1.51 -19.37 35.22
CA GLN A 610 2.35 -18.65 36.18
C GLN A 610 3.14 -17.51 35.51
N ILE A 611 3.49 -17.69 34.24
CA ILE A 611 4.11 -16.67 33.40
C ILE A 611 3.10 -15.96 32.49
N THR A 612 1.79 -16.15 32.68
CA THR A 612 0.72 -15.57 31.86
C THR A 612 0.78 -15.92 30.36
N PHE A 613 1.25 -17.13 30.03
CA PHE A 613 1.39 -17.65 28.66
C PHE A 613 0.36 -18.75 28.31
N GLU A 614 -0.59 -19.02 29.19
CA GLU A 614 -1.60 -20.09 29.03
C GLU A 614 -2.45 -19.89 27.78
N ARG A 615 -2.87 -18.65 27.47
CA ARG A 615 -3.76 -18.35 26.35
C ARG A 615 -3.05 -18.53 25.01
N GLU A 616 -1.81 -18.10 24.95
CA GLU A 616 -0.91 -18.16 23.80
C GLU A 616 -0.55 -19.62 23.51
N TRP A 617 -0.19 -20.37 24.57
CA TRP A 617 0.05 -21.80 24.48
C TRP A 617 -1.19 -22.57 24.03
N HIS A 618 -2.37 -22.22 24.54
CA HIS A 618 -3.63 -22.80 24.08
C HIS A 618 -3.86 -22.59 22.59
N LYS A 619 -3.65 -21.36 22.09
CA LYS A 619 -3.76 -21.07 20.66
C LYS A 619 -2.77 -21.92 19.85
N PHE A 620 -1.54 -22.08 20.32
CA PHE A 620 -0.56 -22.98 19.72
C PHE A 620 -1.06 -24.44 19.65
N LEU A 621 -1.61 -24.97 20.75
CA LEU A 621 -2.16 -26.33 20.76
C LEU A 621 -3.30 -26.50 19.75
N VAL A 622 -4.20 -25.52 19.67
CA VAL A 622 -5.35 -25.55 18.77
C VAL A 622 -4.94 -25.44 17.30
N GLU A 623 -4.01 -24.55 16.95
CA GLU A 623 -3.65 -24.29 15.55
C GLU A 623 -2.64 -25.30 14.99
N TYR A 624 -1.77 -25.87 15.84
CA TYR A 624 -0.66 -26.71 15.38
C TYR A 624 -0.71 -28.16 15.91
N ILE A 625 -1.11 -28.38 17.16
CA ILE A 625 -1.12 -29.74 17.72
C ILE A 625 -2.41 -30.48 17.34
N ALA A 626 -3.58 -29.86 17.43
CA ALA A 626 -4.85 -30.52 17.13
C ALA A 626 -4.91 -31.04 15.67
N PRO A 627 -4.55 -30.26 14.62
CA PRO A 627 -4.55 -30.77 13.24
C PRO A 627 -3.56 -31.92 13.03
N MET A 628 -2.41 -31.88 13.70
CA MET A 628 -1.45 -32.98 13.67
C MET A 628 -2.02 -34.23 14.33
N THR A 629 -2.67 -34.09 15.50
CA THR A 629 -3.26 -35.21 16.24
C THR A 629 -4.33 -35.91 15.42
N GLU A 630 -5.27 -35.16 14.84
CA GLU A 630 -6.36 -35.71 14.01
C GLU A 630 -5.83 -36.39 12.73
N LYS A 631 -4.69 -35.92 12.23
CA LYS A 631 -4.01 -36.54 11.09
C LYS A 631 -3.35 -37.87 11.47
N LEU A 632 -2.75 -37.96 12.65
CA LEU A 632 -2.01 -39.13 13.13
C LEU A 632 -2.90 -40.20 13.75
N TYR A 633 -4.05 -39.81 14.29
CA TYR A 633 -5.07 -40.71 14.83
C TYR A 633 -6.40 -40.54 14.06
N PRO A 634 -6.51 -41.10 12.84
CA PRO A 634 -7.73 -40.98 12.05
C PRO A 634 -8.96 -41.49 12.83
N GLY A 635 -9.99 -40.65 12.94
CA GLY A 635 -11.20 -40.94 13.71
C GLY A 635 -11.19 -40.38 15.13
N TYR A 636 -10.04 -39.89 15.61
CA TYR A 636 -9.98 -39.00 16.76
C TYR A 636 -10.22 -37.56 16.32
N TYR A 637 -11.02 -36.84 17.09
CA TYR A 637 -11.22 -35.41 16.94
C TYR A 637 -10.89 -34.78 18.29
N THR A 638 -9.96 -33.83 18.28
CA THR A 638 -9.54 -33.17 19.52
C THR A 638 -10.76 -32.43 20.05
N ARG A 639 -11.10 -32.59 21.34
CA ARG A 639 -12.37 -32.04 21.84
C ARG A 639 -12.35 -30.53 21.64
N VAL A 640 -13.39 -30.01 21.00
CA VAL A 640 -13.70 -28.58 20.86
C VAL A 640 -14.73 -28.24 21.94
N GLY A 641 -14.26 -27.87 23.13
CA GLY A 641 -15.11 -27.35 24.21
C GLY A 641 -15.75 -26.02 23.84
N LYS A 642 -16.89 -25.71 24.46
CA LYS A 642 -17.44 -24.36 24.56
C LYS A 642 -17.24 -23.93 26.00
N SER A 643 -16.59 -22.81 26.23
CA SER A 643 -16.63 -22.09 27.50
C SER A 643 -17.67 -20.99 27.34
N ASN A 644 -18.64 -20.99 28.25
CA ASN A 644 -19.60 -19.90 28.40
C ASN A 644 -18.85 -18.67 28.93
N ILE A 645 -18.12 -17.96 28.06
CA ILE A 645 -17.77 -16.56 28.34
C ILE A 645 -19.05 -15.78 28.04
N SER A 646 -19.82 -15.44 29.08
CA SER A 646 -20.85 -14.41 28.93
C SER A 646 -20.15 -13.09 28.67
N THR A 647 -20.00 -12.71 27.41
CA THR A 647 -19.66 -11.32 27.07
C THR A 647 -20.90 -10.47 27.33
N SER A 648 -20.81 -9.56 28.29
CA SER A 648 -21.84 -8.57 28.63
C SER A 648 -21.97 -7.46 27.57
N PHE A 649 -21.79 -7.77 26.29
CA PHE A 649 -21.99 -6.85 25.19
C PHE A 649 -22.66 -7.62 24.04
N GLY A 650 -23.94 -7.33 23.85
CA GLY A 650 -24.77 -7.97 22.83
C GLY A 650 -24.45 -7.41 21.45
N GLU A 651 -23.56 -8.08 20.72
CA GLU A 651 -23.54 -8.07 19.26
C GLU A 651 -23.20 -9.48 18.77
N VAL A 652 -24.17 -10.11 18.11
CA VAL A 652 -24.03 -11.45 17.52
C VAL A 652 -23.32 -11.29 16.17
N PHE A 653 -22.00 -11.38 16.18
CA PHE A 653 -21.25 -11.82 15.00
C PHE A 653 -21.20 -13.34 15.02
N LEU A 654 -21.67 -13.98 13.94
CA LEU A 654 -21.44 -15.40 13.68
C LEU A 654 -19.95 -15.61 13.37
N ALA A 655 -19.13 -15.67 14.42
CA ALA A 655 -17.78 -16.21 14.33
C ALA A 655 -17.86 -17.73 14.14
N PRO A 656 -17.00 -18.35 13.30
CA PRO A 656 -16.87 -19.80 13.27
C PRO A 656 -16.57 -20.29 14.70
N ALA A 657 -17.23 -21.38 15.12
CA ALA A 657 -17.06 -21.94 16.46
C ALA A 657 -15.56 -22.09 16.80
N LEU A 658 -15.08 -21.28 17.76
CA LEU A 658 -13.73 -21.38 18.29
C LEU A 658 -13.52 -22.82 18.82
N SER A 659 -12.56 -23.52 18.22
CA SER A 659 -12.08 -24.83 18.65
C SER A 659 -11.39 -24.72 20.00
N GLN A 660 -11.98 -25.22 21.08
CA GLN A 660 -11.31 -25.27 22.40
C GLN A 660 -10.77 -26.67 22.66
N ALA A 661 -9.49 -26.94 22.43
CA ALA A 661 -8.86 -28.12 23.04
C ALA A 661 -8.97 -27.99 24.57
N GLN A 662 -9.62 -28.92 25.26
CA GLN A 662 -9.58 -28.93 26.73
C GLN A 662 -8.19 -29.44 27.13
N PHE A 663 -7.45 -28.66 27.91
CA PHE A 663 -6.20 -29.11 28.52
C PHE A 663 -6.20 -28.63 29.97
N ASP A 664 -5.87 -29.51 30.90
CA ASP A 664 -5.84 -29.18 32.32
C ASP A 664 -4.46 -28.67 32.74
N LEU A 665 -3.39 -29.08 32.05
CA LEU A 665 -2.02 -28.82 32.47
C LEU A 665 -1.08 -28.64 31.27
N ALA A 666 -0.41 -27.47 31.20
CA ALA A 666 0.71 -27.19 30.32
C ALA A 666 1.85 -26.53 31.12
N PHE A 667 3.04 -27.09 31.05
CA PHE A 667 4.16 -26.72 31.91
C PHE A 667 5.51 -27.07 31.27
N VAL A 668 6.58 -26.40 31.70
CA VAL A 668 7.96 -26.73 31.34
C VAL A 668 8.61 -27.42 32.53
N VAL A 669 9.18 -28.60 32.29
CA VAL A 669 9.90 -29.38 33.29
C VAL A 669 11.41 -29.20 33.12
N ARG A 670 12.12 -29.12 34.25
CA ARG A 670 13.58 -29.09 34.31
C ARG A 670 14.12 -30.32 35.04
N TYR A 671 14.96 -31.10 34.36
CA TYR A 671 15.69 -32.21 34.98
C TYR A 671 17.16 -31.89 35.14
N LYS A 672 17.68 -32.10 36.36
CA LYS A 672 19.11 -31.98 36.68
C LYS A 672 19.60 -33.13 37.58
N PRO A 673 20.88 -33.53 37.50
CA PRO A 673 21.47 -34.56 38.36
C PRO A 673 21.38 -34.28 39.86
N ASP A 674 21.45 -33.01 40.24
CA ASP A 674 21.50 -32.51 41.62
C ASP A 674 20.14 -32.07 42.17
N GLU A 675 19.11 -32.04 41.33
CA GLU A 675 17.72 -31.73 41.72
C GLU A 675 16.87 -33.00 41.50
N GLN A 676 15.96 -32.97 40.50
CA GLN A 676 15.19 -34.13 40.06
C GLN A 676 15.75 -34.63 38.71
N PRO A 677 16.49 -35.75 38.66
CA PRO A 677 17.10 -36.22 37.42
C PRO A 677 16.17 -37.09 36.56
N SER A 678 15.14 -37.68 37.14
CA SER A 678 14.28 -38.69 36.51
C SER A 678 12.84 -38.57 36.97
N LEU A 679 11.93 -39.23 36.25
CA LEU A 679 10.52 -39.32 36.61
C LEU A 679 10.10 -40.78 36.70
N MET A 680 9.51 -41.17 37.83
CA MET A 680 9.08 -42.55 38.08
C MET A 680 8.02 -43.01 37.07
N PRO A 681 7.85 -44.33 36.84
CA PRO A 681 6.82 -44.84 35.95
C PRO A 681 5.40 -44.36 36.31
N HIS A 682 4.66 -43.79 35.36
CA HIS A 682 3.32 -43.26 35.57
C HIS A 682 2.44 -43.29 34.30
N HIS A 683 1.17 -42.92 34.49
CA HIS A 683 0.23 -42.54 33.44
C HIS A 683 -0.08 -41.06 33.55
N ASP A 684 -0.33 -40.43 32.42
CA ASP A 684 -0.74 -39.02 32.38
C ASP A 684 -2.26 -38.92 32.56
N ALA A 685 -2.68 -37.82 33.18
CA ALA A 685 -4.09 -37.47 33.29
C ALA A 685 -4.60 -36.82 31.99
N SER A 686 -4.40 -37.48 30.84
CA SER A 686 -4.74 -36.98 29.50
C SER A 686 -5.30 -38.09 28.60
N THR A 687 -6.03 -37.72 27.55
CA THR A 687 -6.27 -38.67 26.45
C THR A 687 -4.98 -38.88 25.68
N PHE A 688 -4.27 -37.80 25.34
CA PHE A 688 -2.94 -37.84 24.77
C PHE A 688 -2.05 -36.74 25.35
N THR A 689 -0.75 -36.99 25.34
CA THR A 689 0.29 -36.09 25.85
C THR A 689 1.17 -35.63 24.71
N VAL A 690 1.53 -34.35 24.74
CA VAL A 690 2.58 -33.78 23.88
C VAL A 690 3.77 -33.45 24.75
N ASN A 691 4.96 -33.90 24.34
CA ASN A 691 6.22 -33.69 25.03
C ASN A 691 7.28 -33.16 24.05
N ILE A 692 7.64 -31.89 24.18
CA ILE A 692 8.53 -31.18 23.25
C ILE A 692 9.89 -31.00 23.90
N ALA A 693 10.95 -31.44 23.23
CA ALA A 693 12.31 -31.19 23.70
C ALA A 693 12.74 -29.75 23.40
N LEU A 694 13.20 -29.03 24.43
CA LEU A 694 13.59 -27.61 24.31
C LEU A 694 15.10 -27.39 24.19
N ASN A 695 15.91 -28.40 24.49
CA ASN A 695 17.37 -28.31 24.35
C ASN A 695 18.00 -29.63 23.89
N ARG A 696 19.31 -29.61 23.61
CA ARG A 696 20.02 -30.66 22.85
C ARG A 696 20.69 -31.68 23.76
N VAL A 697 20.42 -32.95 23.50
CA VAL A 697 21.19 -34.05 24.09
C VAL A 697 22.63 -34.04 23.57
N GLY A 698 23.59 -34.27 24.45
CA GLY A 698 25.03 -34.28 24.15
C GLY A 698 25.70 -32.90 24.18
N GLU A 699 24.95 -31.81 24.00
CA GLU A 699 25.44 -30.43 24.12
C GLU A 699 25.05 -29.83 25.48
N ASP A 700 23.75 -29.83 25.79
CA ASP A 700 23.20 -29.18 27.01
C ASP A 700 23.05 -30.17 28.17
N TYR A 701 22.83 -31.46 27.88
CA TYR A 701 22.68 -32.52 28.87
C TYR A 701 23.12 -33.89 28.36
N GLU A 702 23.47 -34.81 29.28
CA GLU A 702 23.74 -36.22 28.98
C GLU A 702 22.70 -37.13 29.70
N GLY A 703 22.40 -38.28 29.11
CA GLY A 703 21.34 -39.17 29.59
C GLY A 703 19.95 -38.69 29.19
N GLY A 704 18.93 -39.03 29.98
CA GLY A 704 17.56 -38.59 29.73
C GLY A 704 16.82 -39.41 28.67
N GLY A 705 15.67 -38.89 28.27
CA GLY A 705 14.73 -39.52 27.35
C GLY A 705 13.42 -39.95 28.00
N CYS A 706 12.63 -40.73 27.28
CA CYS A 706 11.38 -41.33 27.73
C CYS A 706 11.37 -42.82 27.38
N ARG A 707 10.98 -43.68 28.33
CA ARG A 707 10.82 -45.12 28.11
C ARG A 707 9.38 -45.52 28.32
N PHE A 708 8.80 -46.22 27.34
CA PHE A 708 7.48 -46.82 27.41
C PHE A 708 7.59 -48.29 27.83
N LEU A 709 7.22 -48.57 29.08
CA LEU A 709 7.52 -49.84 29.75
C LEU A 709 6.82 -51.03 29.07
N ARG A 710 5.54 -50.87 28.70
CA ARG A 710 4.75 -51.92 28.03
C ARG A 710 5.35 -52.40 26.71
N TYR A 711 6.11 -51.54 26.03
CA TYR A 711 6.71 -51.83 24.72
C TYR A 711 8.22 -52.08 24.81
N ASN A 712 8.82 -51.97 26.01
CA ASN A 712 10.27 -51.94 26.21
C ASN A 712 11.00 -51.04 25.18
N CYS A 713 10.40 -49.90 24.87
CA CYS A 713 10.87 -48.97 23.85
C CYS A 713 11.32 -47.66 24.51
N SER A 714 12.39 -47.05 24.00
CA SER A 714 12.94 -45.82 24.58
C SER A 714 13.32 -44.81 23.51
N VAL A 715 12.94 -43.56 23.74
CA VAL A 715 13.42 -42.40 22.98
C VAL A 715 14.51 -41.72 23.82
N ARG A 716 15.78 -42.01 23.52
CA ARG A 716 16.94 -41.56 24.31
C ARG A 716 17.64 -40.32 23.78
N ALA A 717 17.43 -39.98 22.51
CA ALA A 717 18.00 -38.81 21.88
C ALA A 717 16.89 -37.88 21.33
N PRO A 718 16.11 -37.21 22.20
CA PRO A 718 15.16 -36.20 21.75
C PRO A 718 15.84 -35.10 20.95
N ARG A 719 15.17 -34.62 19.91
CA ARG A 719 15.63 -33.58 18.99
C ARG A 719 15.00 -32.27 19.45
N LYS A 720 15.82 -31.23 19.66
CA LYS A 720 15.33 -29.88 20.01
C LYS A 720 14.27 -29.44 19.00
N GLY A 721 13.16 -28.91 19.49
CA GLY A 721 12.03 -28.46 18.67
C GLY A 721 11.14 -29.57 18.11
N TRP A 722 11.37 -30.83 18.46
CA TRP A 722 10.49 -31.95 18.07
C TRP A 722 9.59 -32.40 19.21
N ALA A 723 8.34 -32.74 18.88
CA ALA A 723 7.31 -33.19 19.78
C ALA A 723 7.11 -34.70 19.71
N LEU A 724 7.18 -35.38 20.86
CA LEU A 724 6.60 -36.70 21.04
C LEU A 724 5.11 -36.57 21.34
N MET A 725 4.30 -37.42 20.72
CA MET A 725 2.86 -37.50 20.93
C MET A 725 2.45 -38.94 21.17
N HIS A 726 1.82 -39.22 22.31
CA HIS A 726 1.39 -40.56 22.70
C HIS A 726 0.11 -40.52 23.55
N PRO A 727 -0.68 -41.60 23.61
CA PRO A 727 -1.79 -41.71 24.57
C PRO A 727 -1.31 -41.54 26.02
N GLY A 728 -2.09 -40.87 26.87
CA GLY A 728 -1.72 -40.65 28.28
C GLY A 728 -2.15 -41.79 29.22
N ARG A 729 -3.29 -42.41 28.91
CA ARG A 729 -3.95 -43.42 29.77
C ARG A 729 -3.80 -44.84 29.25
N LEU A 730 -3.91 -45.80 30.18
CA LEU A 730 -4.04 -47.26 29.97
C LEU A 730 -2.83 -47.94 29.31
N THR A 731 -2.39 -47.49 28.14
CA THR A 731 -1.49 -48.25 27.26
C THR A 731 -0.04 -47.78 27.26
N HIS A 732 0.24 -46.53 27.65
CA HIS A 732 1.57 -45.93 27.56
C HIS A 732 2.12 -45.60 28.95
N TYR A 733 2.16 -46.61 29.83
CA TYR A 733 2.85 -46.49 31.12
C TYR A 733 4.35 -46.24 30.86
N HIS A 734 4.84 -45.08 31.28
CA HIS A 734 6.15 -44.57 30.84
C HIS A 734 6.93 -43.94 31.99
N GLU A 735 8.25 -43.85 31.83
CA GLU A 735 9.19 -43.25 32.79
C GLU A 735 10.12 -42.24 32.10
N GLY A 736 10.50 -41.19 32.85
CA GLY A 736 11.52 -40.23 32.46
C GLY A 736 12.89 -40.78 32.84
N LEU A 737 13.71 -41.12 31.84
CA LEU A 737 15.04 -41.68 32.08
C LEU A 737 15.95 -40.63 32.77
N PRO A 738 16.90 -41.07 33.63
CA PRO A 738 17.75 -40.14 34.39
C PRO A 738 18.64 -39.27 33.50
N THR A 739 18.60 -37.97 33.74
CA THR A 739 19.57 -36.99 33.25
C THR A 739 20.84 -37.09 34.11
N THR A 740 21.97 -37.45 33.51
CA THR A 740 23.21 -37.75 34.25
C THR A 740 24.18 -36.58 34.32
N LYS A 741 24.01 -35.57 33.46
CA LYS A 741 24.83 -34.34 33.44
C LYS A 741 24.06 -33.21 32.75
N GLY A 742 24.36 -31.97 33.11
CA GLY A 742 23.76 -30.79 32.50
C GLY A 742 22.31 -30.60 32.94
N THR A 743 21.53 -29.86 32.13
CA THR A 743 20.12 -29.57 32.43
C THR A 743 19.27 -29.92 31.22
N ARG A 744 18.20 -30.68 31.41
CA ARG A 744 17.26 -31.05 30.35
C ARG A 744 15.94 -30.31 30.53
N TYR A 745 15.48 -29.62 29.49
CA TYR A 745 14.19 -28.93 29.47
C TYR A 745 13.22 -29.59 28.49
N ILE A 746 11.98 -29.78 28.93
CA ILE A 746 10.88 -30.24 28.07
C ILE A 746 9.61 -29.44 28.34
N ALA A 747 8.85 -29.11 27.30
CA ALA A 747 7.48 -28.59 27.45
C ALA A 747 6.49 -29.74 27.32
N VAL A 748 5.60 -29.88 28.30
CA VAL A 748 4.61 -30.96 28.36
C VAL A 748 3.21 -30.38 28.37
N SER A 749 2.29 -31.04 27.67
CA SER A 749 0.87 -30.70 27.70
C SER A 749 0.01 -31.96 27.77
N PHE A 750 -0.88 -31.98 28.76
CA PHE A 750 -1.89 -33.02 28.96
C PHE A 750 -3.19 -32.57 28.29
N VAL A 751 -3.49 -33.15 27.13
CA VAL A 751 -4.59 -32.72 26.25
C VAL A 751 -5.76 -33.70 26.31
N ASP A 752 -6.97 -33.15 26.28
CA ASP A 752 -8.25 -33.83 26.44
C ASP A 752 -8.30 -34.74 27.68
N PRO A 753 -8.14 -34.17 28.89
CA PRO A 753 -8.15 -34.92 30.16
C PRO A 753 -9.48 -35.63 30.47
#